data_AF-A0A9D7W348-F1
#
_entry.id   AF-A0A9D7W348-F1
#
_cell.length_a   1.000
_cell.length_b   1.000
_cell.length_c   1.000
_cell.angle_alpha   90.00
_cell.angle_beta   90.00
_cell.angle_gamma   90.00
#
_symmetry.space_group_name_H-M   'P 1'
#
loop_
_entity.id
_entity.type
_entity.pdbx_description
1 polymer ?
#
loop_
_entity_poly.entity_id
_entity_poly.type
_entity_poly.pdbx_seq_one_letter_code
_entity_poly.pdbx_strand_id
1 'polypeptide(L)'
;MNPTPLPEGSFAPTIVDLLRQRAAYRPHDRAFTFLVDGENEELNITYAELDQKARTIGAWLMDQDMSGKRVLLLYPSGLDFIAAFMGCLYGGAIAVPAYPPRKNRSVERIEAIAADANASVALTTRDVLDRFESLKASAPSLEHLVWQVNDELDQSWSNRWNRPDIKGSTLAFLQYTSGSTGTPKGVMLSHENLLHNSLRIMQAFEITRSQSGVFWLPSFHDMGLIGGILVPLYGGKFNVLMSPVAFLQKPLRWLQAIAKYRATISGGPNFAYELCVRKTTPEQRASLDLSSWSLAFNGAEPVRAETMKAFSEAFAISGFRNEAFYPCYGLAESTLMVTGGMKFEPPVIHRFDPLSVETGIVTLNENSSPDARQFVGSGRELDGQDVLIVDPQTFEPLPPDRVGEIWVSGPSVAQGYWNRADETKSTFQAMLKLPATTAGQVGRWKPNQGPYMRTGDLGFFDNGELFVTGRLKDLIIIRGRNHYPQDLEHSAEEASALIRPGCVAAFAVDIDGRERVVIVAELERGKREEADVLAAFDAIRKRLATEHEVATEAIVLVRPNSIPKTSSGKIQRHACRRQFSDKSLAVIEQYISWLESTKETSSPEPPRLARQRPLGENSRGHRPDRELPTEVVQTVFDHVQRIAKERAGNLTLDTNIVELGLDSLERMEIVSSLEEAFGARFPEQVLPTIETCREVTEAILDHMPLEGHKHSHSARIVAEITPDSYDISQFPEVRALQQNFTMVRNAGLQNPYFSVHEGKTTDKTTIDGRELISWASYNYLGMSGDPVVTAAAKDALDQFGTSVSASRLVSGEKTIHQELERAFADFIGTEDAVTMVGGHATNETVIGHVVGPGDLVLHDAFAHNSLLQGAILSGARRRPFPHNDFEAAEAMLAELRSQYRRVLVVIEGIYSMDGDFADLPQFIGLAKRHKALLMVDEAHSLGVMGPTGRGIGEHYGVNPKDVDIWMATLSKAFGSCGGLIAGSSTLIEWLKYTVPGFVYSIGLPPPAAGAALGALRLLKNEPQRVTKLQENAKLFIELSGKAGLNTGASGGSGVVPVILGNSINSLKLSRALFERGINVQPILYPAVEEKAARLRFFITANHTSDQIKKTVTAVREELLKIDPSYAAHLREKNPPVSVA
;
A
#
# COMPACT_ATOMS: atom_id res chain seq x y z
N MET A 1 -12.79 -17.18 7.30
CA MET A 1 -13.39 -15.93 7.80
C MET A 1 -13.44 -14.91 6.67
N ASN A 2 -14.65 -14.47 6.37
CA ASN A 2 -14.98 -13.66 5.21
C ASN A 2 -14.59 -12.18 5.40
N PRO A 3 -14.04 -11.51 4.36
CA PRO A 3 -13.63 -10.10 4.37
C PRO A 3 -14.74 -9.11 3.96
N THR A 4 -15.33 -8.43 4.92
CA THR A 4 -15.10 -7.00 5.18
C THR A 4 -15.20 -5.99 4.07
N PRO A 5 -16.24 -5.86 3.22
CA PRO A 5 -16.36 -4.62 2.46
C PRO A 5 -16.54 -3.47 3.46
N LEU A 6 -15.75 -2.42 3.27
CA LEU A 6 -15.97 -1.12 3.90
C LEU A 6 -17.33 -0.60 3.39
N PRO A 7 -18.23 -0.11 4.26
CA PRO A 7 -19.55 0.36 3.86
C PRO A 7 -19.44 1.55 2.89
N GLU A 8 -20.20 1.51 1.80
CA GLU A 8 -20.34 2.64 0.87
C GLU A 8 -20.79 3.91 1.62
N GLY A 9 -20.05 5.00 1.42
CA GLY A 9 -20.36 6.33 1.95
C GLY A 9 -19.85 6.66 3.36
N SER A 10 -19.24 5.71 4.08
CA SER A 10 -18.59 5.99 5.37
C SER A 10 -17.12 5.58 5.31
N PHE A 11 -16.26 6.42 4.73
CA PHE A 11 -14.86 6.42 5.15
C PHE A 11 -14.87 6.53 6.67
N ALA A 12 -14.23 5.58 7.37
CA ALA A 12 -14.02 5.73 8.79
C ALA A 12 -13.52 7.15 9.04
N PRO A 13 -14.27 8.01 9.75
CA PRO A 13 -13.98 9.45 9.73
C PRO A 13 -12.69 9.78 10.49
N THR A 14 -12.15 8.80 11.21
CA THR A 14 -10.86 8.86 11.88
C THR A 14 -10.11 7.53 11.79
N ILE A 15 -8.80 7.56 12.07
CA ILE A 15 -7.95 6.36 12.21
C ILE A 15 -8.43 5.46 13.38
N VAL A 16 -9.05 6.04 14.41
CA VAL A 16 -9.67 5.28 15.51
C VAL A 16 -10.83 4.45 14.98
N ASP A 17 -11.75 5.08 14.25
CA ASP A 17 -12.91 4.39 13.67
C ASP A 17 -12.46 3.29 12.69
N LEU A 18 -11.36 3.51 11.97
CA LEU A 18 -10.75 2.52 11.08
C LEU A 18 -10.26 1.29 11.85
N LEU A 19 -9.48 1.46 12.92
CA LEU A 19 -9.01 0.32 13.72
C LEU A 19 -10.18 -0.38 14.41
N ARG A 20 -11.13 0.37 15.00
CA ARG A 20 -12.37 -0.18 15.58
C ARG A 20 -13.12 -1.05 14.59
N GLN A 21 -13.25 -0.57 13.35
CA GLN A 21 -13.88 -1.30 12.26
C GLN A 21 -13.12 -2.60 11.95
N ARG A 22 -11.79 -2.54 11.83
CA ARG A 22 -10.98 -3.74 11.57
C ARG A 22 -11.09 -4.75 12.71
N ALA A 23 -11.05 -4.31 13.96
CA ALA A 23 -11.22 -5.17 15.13
C ALA A 23 -12.63 -5.78 15.22
N ALA A 24 -13.67 -5.03 14.85
CA ALA A 24 -15.04 -5.53 14.86
C ALA A 24 -15.28 -6.60 13.79
N TYR A 25 -14.72 -6.43 12.59
CA TYR A 25 -15.05 -7.29 11.46
C TYR A 25 -13.97 -8.32 11.07
N ARG A 26 -12.71 -8.11 11.46
CA ARG A 26 -11.57 -9.00 11.21
C ARG A 26 -10.73 -9.19 12.50
N PRO A 27 -11.37 -9.53 13.64
CA PRO A 27 -10.73 -9.53 14.96
C PRO A 27 -9.48 -10.40 15.04
N HIS A 28 -9.51 -11.57 14.39
CA HIS A 28 -8.46 -12.59 14.48
C HIS A 28 -7.39 -12.48 13.39
N ASP A 29 -7.55 -11.56 12.44
CA ASP A 29 -6.56 -11.38 11.39
C ASP A 29 -5.32 -10.71 11.97
N ARG A 30 -4.13 -11.22 11.61
CA ARG A 30 -2.84 -10.62 11.99
C ARG A 30 -2.73 -9.24 11.35
N ALA A 31 -2.66 -8.20 12.18
CA ALA A 31 -2.41 -6.84 11.73
C ALA A 31 -0.92 -6.66 11.44
N PHE A 32 -0.07 -7.00 12.42
CA PHE A 32 1.38 -6.88 12.30
C PHE A 32 2.11 -8.10 12.85
N THR A 33 3.19 -8.48 12.17
CA THR A 33 4.26 -9.31 12.70
C THR A 33 5.50 -8.44 12.88
N PHE A 34 6.17 -8.53 14.02
CA PHE A 34 7.46 -7.90 14.26
C PHE A 34 8.54 -8.98 14.41
N LEU A 35 9.59 -8.91 13.59
CA LEU A 35 10.75 -9.79 13.66
C LEU A 35 11.74 -9.23 14.68
N VAL A 36 11.77 -9.82 15.87
CA VAL A 36 12.59 -9.37 17.01
C VAL A 36 14.06 -9.40 16.64
N ASP A 37 14.52 -10.51 16.07
CA ASP A 37 15.88 -10.73 15.61
C ASP A 37 16.13 -10.31 14.15
N GLY A 38 15.09 -9.83 13.47
CA GLY A 38 15.07 -9.57 12.03
C GLY A 38 15.00 -10.81 11.14
N GLU A 39 14.84 -12.01 11.69
CA GLU A 39 14.88 -13.29 10.97
C GLU A 39 13.69 -14.20 11.34
N ASN A 40 13.73 -14.86 12.51
CA ASN A 40 12.83 -15.96 12.86
C ASN A 40 11.95 -15.71 14.08
N GLU A 41 12.39 -14.90 15.03
CA GLU A 41 11.62 -14.64 16.25
C GLU A 41 10.50 -13.64 15.95
N GLU A 42 9.25 -14.09 16.03
CA GLU A 42 8.07 -13.33 15.61
C GLU A 42 7.19 -12.96 16.80
N LEU A 43 6.99 -11.66 17.01
CA LEU A 43 5.87 -11.15 17.80
C LEU A 43 4.70 -10.82 16.88
N ASN A 44 3.49 -11.11 17.31
CA ASN A 44 2.28 -10.94 16.51
C ASN A 44 1.24 -10.14 17.26
N ILE A 45 0.48 -9.34 16.52
CA ILE A 45 -0.71 -8.69 17.05
C ILE A 45 -1.85 -8.74 16.04
N THR A 46 -2.99 -9.23 16.49
CA THR A 46 -4.25 -9.22 15.73
C THR A 46 -4.93 -7.86 15.84
N TYR A 47 -5.92 -7.60 14.97
CA TYR A 47 -6.70 -6.37 15.07
C TYR A 47 -7.46 -6.23 16.40
N ALA A 48 -7.98 -7.34 16.96
CA ALA A 48 -8.67 -7.33 18.25
C ALA A 48 -7.71 -7.00 19.41
N GLU A 49 -6.52 -7.61 19.42
CA GLU A 49 -5.51 -7.33 20.46
C GLU A 49 -4.99 -5.90 20.37
N LEU A 50 -4.75 -5.39 19.15
CA LEU A 50 -4.33 -4.02 18.93
C LEU A 50 -5.40 -3.02 19.39
N ASP A 51 -6.67 -3.27 19.05
CA ASP A 51 -7.79 -2.46 19.54
C ASP A 51 -7.92 -2.51 21.07
N GLN A 52 -7.78 -3.68 21.69
CA GLN A 52 -7.88 -3.82 23.14
C GLN A 52 -6.74 -3.05 23.84
N LYS A 53 -5.49 -3.23 23.39
CA LYS A 53 -4.35 -2.47 23.92
C LYS A 53 -4.54 -0.96 23.73
N ALA A 54 -5.01 -0.52 22.55
CA ALA A 54 -5.30 0.88 22.27
C ALA A 54 -6.41 1.44 23.19
N ARG A 55 -7.49 0.67 23.45
CA ARG A 55 -8.54 1.07 24.40
C ARG A 55 -8.05 1.16 25.84
N THR A 56 -7.21 0.21 26.29
CA THR A 56 -6.59 0.26 27.63
C THR A 56 -5.82 1.56 27.81
N ILE A 57 -4.92 1.87 26.88
CA ILE A 57 -4.10 3.09 26.93
C ILE A 57 -4.98 4.33 26.78
N GLY A 58 -5.93 4.33 25.83
CA GLY A 58 -6.82 5.46 25.57
C GLY A 58 -7.72 5.80 26.76
N ALA A 59 -8.29 4.80 27.44
CA ALA A 59 -9.12 5.01 28.63
C ALA A 59 -8.32 5.57 29.80
N TRP A 60 -7.10 5.08 30.00
CA TRP A 60 -6.20 5.65 31.01
C TRP A 60 -5.83 7.09 30.68
N LEU A 61 -5.51 7.41 29.43
CA LEU A 61 -5.23 8.78 29.00
C LEU A 61 -6.44 9.72 29.19
N MET A 62 -7.67 9.24 28.97
CA MET A 62 -8.89 10.01 29.26
C MET A 62 -9.03 10.31 30.76
N ASP A 63 -8.74 9.34 31.62
CA ASP A 63 -8.75 9.51 33.08
C ASP A 63 -7.69 10.54 33.54
N GLN A 64 -6.57 10.62 32.83
CA GLN A 64 -5.54 11.65 33.02
C GLN A 64 -5.85 13.00 32.34
N ASP A 65 -7.07 13.19 31.82
CA ASP A 65 -7.52 14.41 31.13
C ASP A 65 -6.61 14.79 29.94
N MET A 66 -6.17 13.80 29.14
CA MET A 66 -5.22 14.03 28.05
C MET A 66 -5.85 14.31 26.68
N SER A 67 -7.17 14.41 26.59
CA SER A 67 -7.85 14.76 25.34
C SER A 67 -7.39 16.14 24.82
N GLY A 68 -6.95 16.21 23.56
CA GLY A 68 -6.36 17.41 22.95
C GLY A 68 -4.98 17.82 23.48
N LYS A 69 -4.41 17.08 24.44
CA LYS A 69 -3.07 17.32 25.00
C LYS A 69 -2.03 16.39 24.36
N ARG A 70 -0.75 16.77 24.46
CA ARG A 70 0.34 16.07 23.78
C ARG A 70 0.92 14.98 24.68
N VAL A 71 1.06 13.79 24.12
CA VAL A 71 1.62 12.60 24.77
C VAL A 71 2.89 12.21 24.05
N LEU A 72 4.02 12.28 24.75
CA LEU A 72 5.31 11.89 24.23
C LEU A 72 5.40 10.36 24.15
N LEU A 73 5.81 9.81 23.00
CA LEU A 73 5.99 8.37 22.80
C LEU A 73 7.48 8.05 22.65
N LEU A 74 8.05 7.39 23.65
CA LEU A 74 9.46 6.98 23.68
C LEU A 74 9.55 5.45 23.70
N TYR A 75 9.74 4.85 22.52
CA TYR A 75 9.74 3.39 22.36
C TYR A 75 10.88 2.92 21.47
N PRO A 76 11.36 1.68 21.63
CA PRO A 76 11.99 0.99 20.50
C PRO A 76 10.96 0.74 19.37
N SER A 77 11.44 0.41 18.16
CA SER A 77 10.54 -0.11 17.13
C SER A 77 9.96 -1.45 17.57
N GLY A 78 8.64 -1.62 17.46
CA GLY A 78 7.94 -2.82 17.92
C GLY A 78 6.44 -2.63 18.02
N LEU A 79 5.73 -3.68 18.44
CA LEU A 79 4.27 -3.68 18.52
C LEU A 79 3.72 -2.75 19.62
N ASP A 80 4.46 -2.55 20.71
CA ASP A 80 4.02 -1.66 21.80
C ASP A 80 4.02 -0.19 21.41
N PHE A 81 4.91 0.22 20.51
CA PHE A 81 4.86 1.55 19.91
C PHE A 81 3.55 1.74 19.11
N ILE A 82 3.17 0.74 18.32
CA ILE A 82 1.93 0.79 17.51
C ILE A 82 0.72 0.88 18.44
N ALA A 83 0.69 0.06 19.49
CA ALA A 83 -0.36 0.09 20.50
C ALA A 83 -0.46 1.46 21.21
N ALA A 84 0.68 2.05 21.59
CA ALA A 84 0.72 3.37 22.23
C ALA A 84 0.27 4.49 21.28
N PHE A 85 0.74 4.47 20.04
CA PHE A 85 0.34 5.44 19.02
C PHE A 85 -1.18 5.41 18.82
N MET A 86 -1.75 4.21 18.62
CA MET A 86 -3.20 4.05 18.52
C MET A 86 -3.90 4.42 19.83
N GLY A 87 -3.32 4.11 20.98
CA GLY A 87 -3.83 4.47 22.31
C GLY A 87 -4.00 5.97 22.52
N CYS A 88 -3.03 6.77 22.09
CA CYS A 88 -3.15 8.23 22.09
C CYS A 88 -4.37 8.70 21.29
N LEU A 89 -4.51 8.20 20.06
CA LEU A 89 -5.64 8.54 19.20
C LEU A 89 -6.97 8.12 19.83
N TYR A 90 -7.01 6.94 20.44
CA TYR A 90 -8.18 6.42 21.17
C TYR A 90 -8.52 7.26 22.40
N GLY A 91 -7.55 7.90 23.05
CA GLY A 91 -7.77 8.87 24.13
C GLY A 91 -8.17 10.27 23.64
N GLY A 92 -8.18 10.50 22.32
CA GLY A 92 -8.30 11.84 21.74
C GLY A 92 -7.09 12.73 22.02
N ALA A 93 -5.96 12.14 22.43
CA ALA A 93 -4.70 12.83 22.68
C ALA A 93 -3.88 12.95 21.40
N ILE A 94 -2.99 13.94 21.36
CA ILE A 94 -2.09 14.19 20.23
C ILE A 94 -0.81 13.39 20.47
N ALA A 95 -0.55 12.37 19.65
CA ALA A 95 0.68 11.60 19.78
C ALA A 95 1.91 12.43 19.36
N VAL A 96 3.03 12.25 20.07
CA VAL A 96 4.32 12.87 19.73
C VAL A 96 5.42 11.81 19.71
N PRO A 97 5.60 11.10 18.58
CA PRO A 97 6.64 10.08 18.43
C PRO A 97 8.05 10.71 18.48
N ALA A 98 8.92 10.16 19.33
CA ALA A 98 10.32 10.54 19.40
C ALA A 98 11.22 9.31 19.63
N TYR A 99 12.49 9.43 19.23
CA TYR A 99 13.46 8.36 19.49
C TYR A 99 13.77 8.28 21.00
N PRO A 100 13.89 7.08 21.57
CA PRO A 100 14.28 6.90 22.97
C PRO A 100 15.74 7.32 23.19
N PRO A 101 16.11 7.71 24.42
CA PRO A 101 17.48 8.10 24.75
C PRO A 101 18.47 6.94 24.57
N ARG A 102 19.70 7.26 24.14
CA ARG A 102 20.84 6.33 24.01
C ARG A 102 22.08 7.00 24.59
N LYS A 103 23.06 6.24 25.11
CA LYS A 103 24.32 6.77 25.70
C LYS A 103 25.03 7.85 24.86
N ASN A 104 24.98 7.76 23.52
CA ASN A 104 25.65 8.70 22.59
C ASN A 104 24.70 9.66 21.83
N ARG A 105 23.43 9.79 22.22
CA ARG A 105 22.50 10.80 21.67
C ARG A 105 22.07 11.74 22.79
N SER A 106 22.21 13.05 22.57
CA SER A 106 21.88 14.01 23.62
C SER A 106 20.39 13.97 23.96
N VAL A 107 20.10 13.86 25.26
CA VAL A 107 18.74 13.95 25.83
C VAL A 107 18.10 15.30 25.47
N GLU A 108 18.92 16.32 25.21
CA GLU A 108 18.57 17.66 24.75
C GLU A 108 17.54 17.68 23.61
N ARG A 109 17.61 16.74 22.64
CA ARG A 109 16.62 16.71 21.55
C ARG A 109 15.24 16.27 22.05
N ILE A 110 15.19 15.34 23.00
CA ILE A 110 13.94 14.88 23.60
C ILE A 110 13.36 16.00 24.46
N GLU A 111 14.20 16.69 25.24
CA GLU A 111 13.81 17.89 26.00
C GLU A 111 13.24 18.97 25.10
N ALA A 112 13.91 19.27 23.98
CA ALA A 112 13.45 20.27 23.02
C ALA A 112 12.10 19.91 22.40
N ILE A 113 11.88 18.63 22.05
CA ILE A 113 10.60 18.14 21.51
C ILE A 113 9.51 18.21 22.60
N ALA A 114 9.79 17.72 23.80
CA ALA A 114 8.82 17.71 24.90
C ALA A 114 8.40 19.13 25.31
N ALA A 115 9.36 20.06 25.35
CA ALA A 115 9.12 21.47 25.64
C ALA A 115 8.32 22.17 24.51
N ASP A 116 8.70 21.99 23.24
CA ASP A 116 8.01 22.59 22.08
C ASP A 116 6.57 22.06 21.96
N ALA A 117 6.39 20.74 22.13
CA ALA A 117 5.09 20.09 22.15
C ALA A 117 4.28 20.45 23.41
N ASN A 118 4.93 20.96 24.47
CA ASN A 118 4.36 21.10 25.81
C ASN A 118 3.63 19.80 26.23
N ALA A 119 4.40 18.70 26.23
CA ALA A 119 3.91 17.38 26.60
C ALA A 119 3.69 17.28 28.12
N SER A 120 2.74 16.46 28.56
CA SER A 120 2.45 16.27 29.99
C SER A 120 2.57 14.80 30.46
N VAL A 121 2.53 13.88 29.50
CA VAL A 121 2.64 12.44 29.73
C VAL A 121 3.69 11.88 28.77
N ALA A 122 4.49 10.94 29.26
CA ALA A 122 5.38 10.12 28.45
C ALA A 122 4.95 8.64 28.55
N LEU A 123 4.55 8.06 27.43
CA LEU A 123 4.30 6.61 27.34
C LEU A 123 5.58 5.92 26.87
N THR A 124 5.90 4.78 27.49
CA THR A 124 7.14 4.06 27.22
C THR A 124 7.08 2.56 27.59
N THR A 125 8.22 1.87 27.51
CA THR A 125 8.41 0.50 28.05
C THR A 125 9.28 0.55 29.32
N ARG A 126 9.23 -0.49 30.15
CA ARG A 126 10.02 -0.60 31.38
C ARG A 126 11.52 -0.39 31.11
N ASP A 127 12.07 -1.07 30.10
CA ASP A 127 13.48 -0.92 29.70
C ASP A 127 13.89 0.51 29.32
N VAL A 128 12.99 1.28 28.70
CA VAL A 128 13.28 2.67 28.32
C VAL A 128 13.18 3.59 29.54
N LEU A 129 12.21 3.35 30.42
CA LEU A 129 12.06 4.10 31.67
C LEU A 129 13.28 3.92 32.58
N ASP A 130 13.74 2.68 32.80
CA ASP A 130 14.90 2.40 33.66
C ASP A 130 16.18 3.07 33.13
N ARG A 131 16.35 3.11 31.79
CA ARG A 131 17.44 3.86 31.15
C ARG A 131 17.29 5.36 31.34
N PHE A 132 16.08 5.89 31.25
CA PHE A 132 15.83 7.30 31.50
C PHE A 132 16.12 7.67 32.97
N GLU A 133 15.74 6.84 33.93
CA GLU A 133 16.03 7.07 35.36
C GLU A 133 17.54 7.22 35.61
N SER A 134 18.38 6.47 34.90
CA SER A 134 19.83 6.60 34.96
C SER A 134 20.37 7.94 34.40
N LEU A 135 19.62 8.56 33.49
CA LEU A 135 19.95 9.84 32.83
C LEU A 135 19.18 11.04 33.40
N LYS A 136 18.29 10.82 34.38
CA LYS A 136 17.34 11.81 34.89
C LYS A 136 18.02 13.09 35.39
N ALA A 137 19.18 12.97 36.04
CA ALA A 137 19.97 14.10 36.53
C ALA A 137 20.45 15.05 35.42
N SER A 138 20.57 14.55 34.18
CA SER A 138 20.97 15.33 33.00
C SER A 138 19.80 15.88 32.20
N ALA A 139 18.56 15.65 32.63
CA ALA A 139 17.34 16.01 31.90
C ALA A 139 16.22 16.54 32.81
N PRO A 140 16.48 17.59 33.61
CA PRO A 140 15.52 18.10 34.60
C PRO A 140 14.20 18.57 33.97
N SER A 141 14.24 18.96 32.68
CA SER A 141 13.03 19.40 31.98
C SER A 141 12.04 18.28 31.70
N LEU A 142 12.39 17.00 31.88
CA LEU A 142 11.49 15.86 31.67
C LEU A 142 10.90 15.30 32.98
N GLU A 143 11.28 15.84 34.13
CA GLU A 143 10.79 15.37 35.44
C GLU A 143 9.31 15.68 35.68
N HIS A 144 8.78 16.72 35.05
CA HIS A 144 7.38 17.11 35.17
C HIS A 144 6.42 16.19 34.42
N LEU A 145 6.92 15.30 33.56
CA LEU A 145 6.11 14.36 32.79
C LEU A 145 5.63 13.22 33.68
N VAL A 146 4.36 12.84 33.53
CA VAL A 146 3.86 11.58 34.08
C VAL A 146 4.33 10.44 33.18
N TRP A 147 5.24 9.60 33.69
CA TRP A 147 5.76 8.45 32.96
C TRP A 147 4.88 7.23 33.19
N GLN A 148 4.46 6.58 32.10
CA GLN A 148 3.63 5.38 32.16
C GLN A 148 4.17 4.29 31.24
N VAL A 149 4.33 3.07 31.79
CA VAL A 149 4.69 1.87 31.05
C VAL A 149 3.42 1.17 30.55
N ASN A 150 3.37 0.80 29.28
CA ASN A 150 2.16 0.22 28.68
C ASN A 150 1.69 -1.07 29.36
N ASP A 151 2.59 -2.01 29.58
CA ASP A 151 2.25 -3.35 30.09
C ASP A 151 1.92 -3.37 31.59
N GLU A 152 2.06 -2.23 32.27
CA GLU A 152 1.66 -2.06 33.67
C GLU A 152 0.24 -1.52 33.82
N LEU A 153 -0.40 -1.12 32.71
CA LEU A 153 -1.79 -0.72 32.73
C LEU A 153 -2.71 -1.95 32.84
N ASP A 154 -3.59 -1.92 33.84
CA ASP A 154 -4.60 -2.95 34.04
C ASP A 154 -5.51 -3.07 32.80
N GLN A 155 -5.65 -4.28 32.26
CA GLN A 155 -6.45 -4.51 31.06
C GLN A 155 -7.94 -4.12 31.23
N SER A 156 -8.44 -4.04 32.46
CA SER A 156 -9.80 -3.59 32.77
C SER A 156 -10.08 -2.14 32.34
N TRP A 157 -9.04 -1.32 32.12
CA TRP A 157 -9.20 0.01 31.51
C TRP A 157 -9.89 -0.05 30.14
N SER A 158 -9.66 -1.11 29.35
CA SER A 158 -10.30 -1.27 28.03
C SER A 158 -11.84 -1.31 28.10
N ASN A 159 -12.41 -1.70 29.24
CA ASN A 159 -13.87 -1.72 29.48
C ASN A 159 -14.42 -0.35 29.85
N ARG A 160 -13.55 0.58 30.27
CA ARG A 160 -13.91 1.97 30.63
C ARG A 160 -13.78 2.93 29.45
N TRP A 161 -13.20 2.47 28.34
CA TRP A 161 -13.01 3.29 27.16
C TRP A 161 -14.36 3.69 26.54
N ASN A 162 -14.51 5.00 26.29
CA ASN A 162 -15.60 5.55 25.49
C ASN A 162 -14.99 6.27 24.29
N ARG A 163 -15.68 6.29 23.15
CA ARG A 163 -15.18 6.99 21.98
C ARG A 163 -15.07 8.50 22.30
N PRO A 164 -13.89 9.13 22.14
CA PRO A 164 -13.74 10.57 22.38
C PRO A 164 -14.46 11.38 21.29
N ASP A 165 -14.73 12.65 21.55
CA ASP A 165 -15.30 13.58 20.56
C ASP A 165 -14.22 14.05 19.56
N ILE A 166 -13.87 13.14 18.64
CA ILE A 166 -12.90 13.38 17.56
C ILE A 166 -13.57 13.26 16.18
N LYS A 167 -13.12 14.12 15.26
CA LYS A 167 -13.53 14.20 13.85
C LYS A 167 -12.31 14.17 12.92
N GLY A 168 -12.53 14.10 11.60
CA GLY A 168 -11.44 14.06 10.62
C GLY A 168 -10.43 15.20 10.77
N SER A 169 -10.90 16.42 11.01
CA SER A 169 -10.05 17.59 11.20
C SER A 169 -9.35 17.69 12.57
N THR A 170 -9.63 16.77 13.51
CA THR A 170 -8.93 16.72 14.80
C THR A 170 -7.47 16.33 14.57
N LEU A 171 -6.56 17.05 15.23
CA LEU A 171 -5.13 16.78 15.21
C LEU A 171 -4.83 15.41 15.83
N ALA A 172 -4.22 14.52 15.05
CA ALA A 172 -3.92 13.15 15.46
C ALA A 172 -2.53 13.05 16.09
N PHE A 173 -1.50 13.62 15.43
CA PHE A 173 -0.14 13.58 15.95
C PHE A 173 0.74 14.70 15.40
N LEU A 174 1.86 14.93 16.09
CA LEU A 174 2.93 15.82 15.66
C LEU A 174 4.11 15.00 15.12
N GLN A 175 4.40 15.16 13.82
CA GLN A 175 5.59 14.56 13.21
C GLN A 175 6.74 15.55 13.30
N TYR A 176 7.71 15.29 14.18
CA TYR A 176 8.87 16.17 14.31
C TYR A 176 9.87 15.94 13.17
N THR A 177 10.22 17.02 12.46
CA THR A 177 11.26 17.02 11.42
C THR A 177 12.52 17.73 11.93
N SER A 178 13.66 17.45 11.29
CA SER A 178 14.98 17.95 11.72
C SER A 178 15.15 19.47 11.65
N GLY A 179 14.28 20.19 10.93
CA GLY A 179 14.36 21.65 10.73
C GLY A 179 15.64 22.11 10.00
N SER A 180 15.52 23.00 9.02
CA SER A 180 16.70 23.63 8.37
C SER A 180 17.52 24.51 9.33
N THR A 181 16.93 24.94 10.45
CA THR A 181 17.54 25.80 11.47
C THR A 181 18.17 25.02 12.64
N GLY A 182 17.97 23.71 12.72
CA GLY A 182 18.46 22.83 13.80
C GLY A 182 17.51 22.68 15.00
N THR A 183 16.46 23.50 15.10
CA THR A 183 15.39 23.32 16.10
C THR A 183 14.30 22.40 15.54
N PRO A 184 13.88 21.34 16.26
CA PRO A 184 12.82 20.45 15.80
C PRO A 184 11.51 21.20 15.52
N LYS A 185 10.81 20.83 14.43
CA LYS A 185 9.51 21.40 14.06
C LYS A 185 8.44 20.31 14.04
N GLY A 186 7.38 20.47 14.83
CA GLY A 186 6.26 19.53 14.86
C GLY A 186 5.26 19.81 13.74
N VAL A 187 5.21 18.96 12.72
CA VAL A 187 4.19 19.04 11.65
C VAL A 187 2.85 18.54 12.18
N MET A 188 1.80 19.35 12.02
CA MET A 188 0.47 19.08 12.57
C MET A 188 -0.38 18.23 11.62
N LEU A 189 -0.51 16.92 11.90
CA LEU A 189 -1.24 15.97 11.05
C LEU A 189 -2.58 15.54 11.66
N SER A 190 -3.67 15.86 10.96
CA SER A 190 -5.02 15.45 11.34
C SER A 190 -5.35 14.02 10.94
N HIS A 191 -6.45 13.49 11.47
CA HIS A 191 -6.96 12.19 11.04
C HIS A 191 -7.30 12.14 9.54
N GLU A 192 -7.89 13.21 9.01
CA GLU A 192 -8.26 13.33 7.60
C GLU A 192 -7.02 13.35 6.70
N ASN A 193 -5.96 14.07 7.09
CA ASN A 193 -4.69 14.05 6.36
C ASN A 193 -4.16 12.62 6.19
N LEU A 194 -4.17 11.85 7.28
CA LEU A 194 -3.68 10.47 7.29
C LEU A 194 -4.52 9.52 6.46
N LEU A 195 -5.85 9.61 6.59
CA LEU A 195 -6.78 8.78 5.83
C LEU A 195 -6.70 9.09 4.33
N HIS A 196 -6.66 10.38 3.99
CA HIS A 196 -6.54 10.81 2.60
C HIS A 196 -5.25 10.31 1.98
N ASN A 197 -4.09 10.59 2.60
CA ASN A 197 -2.81 10.17 2.04
C ASN A 197 -2.70 8.63 1.96
N SER A 198 -3.22 7.91 2.96
CA SER A 198 -3.26 6.44 2.94
C SER A 198 -4.09 5.88 1.78
N LEU A 199 -5.24 6.49 1.48
CA LEU A 199 -6.06 6.13 0.31
C LEU A 199 -5.30 6.37 -0.99
N ARG A 200 -4.59 7.50 -1.13
CA ARG A 200 -3.82 7.82 -2.34
C ARG A 200 -2.65 6.87 -2.53
N ILE A 201 -1.95 6.50 -1.47
CA ILE A 201 -0.89 5.49 -1.54
C ILE A 201 -1.49 4.14 -1.95
N MET A 202 -2.60 3.70 -1.35
CA MET A 202 -3.28 2.46 -1.73
C MET A 202 -3.67 2.41 -3.21
N GLN A 203 -4.15 3.53 -3.77
CA GLN A 203 -4.53 3.65 -5.17
C GLN A 203 -3.30 3.64 -6.08
N ALA A 204 -2.26 4.41 -5.76
CA ALA A 204 -1.04 4.51 -6.55
C ALA A 204 -0.24 3.20 -6.56
N PHE A 205 -0.18 2.50 -5.42
CA PHE A 205 0.48 1.20 -5.29
C PHE A 205 -0.43 0.04 -5.73
N GLU A 206 -1.65 0.34 -6.19
CA GLU A 206 -2.69 -0.61 -6.59
C GLU A 206 -2.79 -1.80 -5.63
N ILE A 207 -2.89 -1.53 -4.33
CA ILE A 207 -2.78 -2.55 -3.28
C ILE A 207 -4.05 -3.41 -3.25
N THR A 208 -3.93 -4.68 -3.64
CA THR A 208 -5.06 -5.64 -3.68
C THR A 208 -5.15 -6.50 -2.40
N ARG A 209 -6.14 -7.41 -2.34
CA ARG A 209 -6.37 -8.27 -1.15
C ARG A 209 -5.29 -9.34 -0.92
N SER A 210 -4.56 -9.75 -1.96
CA SER A 210 -3.55 -10.82 -1.88
C SER A 210 -2.14 -10.33 -1.56
N GLN A 211 -1.94 -9.02 -1.44
CA GLN A 211 -0.62 -8.41 -1.26
C GLN A 211 -0.22 -8.27 0.21
N SER A 212 1.05 -8.54 0.50
CA SER A 212 1.71 -8.36 1.79
C SER A 212 2.92 -7.42 1.66
N GLY A 213 3.34 -6.84 2.79
CA GLY A 213 4.49 -5.96 2.87
C GLY A 213 5.52 -6.33 3.94
N VAL A 214 6.76 -5.91 3.72
CA VAL A 214 7.89 -6.03 4.66
C VAL A 214 8.56 -4.67 4.80
N PHE A 215 8.69 -4.16 6.02
CA PHE A 215 9.27 -2.84 6.29
C PHE A 215 10.24 -2.87 7.47
N TRP A 216 11.35 -2.15 7.35
CA TRP A 216 12.34 -1.98 8.42
C TRP A 216 12.49 -0.51 8.84
N LEU A 217 11.77 0.39 8.18
CA LEU A 217 11.93 1.83 8.31
C LEU A 217 11.56 2.31 9.72
N PRO A 218 12.20 3.37 10.24
CA PRO A 218 11.93 3.85 11.59
C PRO A 218 10.45 4.25 11.77
N SER A 219 9.80 3.71 12.79
CA SER A 219 8.39 3.97 13.11
C SER A 219 8.11 5.41 13.58
N PHE A 220 9.17 6.22 13.78
CA PHE A 220 9.11 7.64 14.15
C PHE A 220 9.30 8.58 12.95
N HIS A 221 9.50 8.03 11.75
CA HIS A 221 9.63 8.76 10.48
C HIS A 221 8.36 8.51 9.66
N ASP A 222 7.94 9.51 8.87
CA ASP A 222 6.69 9.46 8.08
C ASP A 222 6.57 8.19 7.23
N MET A 223 7.61 7.79 6.48
CA MET A 223 7.61 6.63 5.61
C MET A 223 7.47 5.30 6.38
N GLY A 224 8.03 5.21 7.58
CA GLY A 224 7.87 4.02 8.43
C GLY A 224 6.53 3.98 9.15
N LEU A 225 6.08 5.13 9.68
CA LEU A 225 4.80 5.24 10.39
C LEU A 225 3.61 5.17 9.42
N ILE A 226 3.54 6.10 8.48
CA ILE A 226 2.41 6.20 7.57
C ILE A 226 2.49 5.09 6.52
N GLY A 227 3.62 4.97 5.82
CA GLY A 227 3.80 3.95 4.77
C GLY A 227 3.86 2.53 5.31
N GLY A 228 4.63 2.29 6.38
CA GLY A 228 4.85 0.96 6.94
C GLY A 228 3.81 0.50 7.97
N ILE A 229 3.03 1.39 8.58
CA ILE A 229 2.05 1.00 9.63
C ILE A 229 0.63 1.43 9.23
N LEU A 230 0.39 2.72 8.93
CA LEU A 230 -0.97 3.22 8.71
C LEU A 230 -1.56 2.81 7.35
N VAL A 231 -0.78 2.76 6.28
CA VAL A 231 -1.25 2.30 4.96
C VAL A 231 -1.68 0.83 4.98
N PRO A 232 -0.87 -0.12 5.54
CA PRO A 232 -1.32 -1.50 5.72
C PRO A 232 -2.56 -1.62 6.61
N LEU A 233 -2.64 -0.83 7.69
CA LEU A 233 -3.81 -0.77 8.57
C LEU A 233 -5.06 -0.30 7.81
N TYR A 234 -4.92 0.75 6.99
CA TYR A 234 -5.95 1.28 6.11
C TYR A 234 -6.41 0.23 5.10
N GLY A 235 -5.49 -0.47 4.45
CA GLY A 235 -5.80 -1.54 3.50
C GLY A 235 -6.31 -2.84 4.14
N GLY A 236 -6.22 -2.97 5.47
CA GLY A 236 -6.51 -4.21 6.19
C GLY A 236 -5.56 -5.34 5.78
N LYS A 237 -4.27 -5.05 5.60
CA LYS A 237 -3.27 -5.97 5.04
C LYS A 237 -2.35 -6.53 6.11
N PHE A 238 -1.89 -7.76 5.87
CA PHE A 238 -0.84 -8.37 6.66
C PHE A 238 0.48 -7.66 6.37
N ASN A 239 1.19 -7.28 7.43
CA ASN A 239 2.44 -6.55 7.30
C ASN A 239 3.49 -7.06 8.28
N VAL A 240 4.71 -7.21 7.78
CA VAL A 240 5.87 -7.65 8.57
C VAL A 240 6.81 -6.49 8.79
N LEU A 241 7.23 -6.32 10.03
CA LEU A 241 8.10 -5.24 10.47
C LEU A 241 9.39 -5.83 11.05
N MET A 242 10.50 -5.11 10.91
CA MET A 242 11.72 -5.35 11.69
C MET A 242 12.34 -4.02 12.12
N SER A 243 13.29 -4.05 13.05
CA SER A 243 13.95 -2.81 13.47
C SER A 243 14.91 -2.28 12.39
N PRO A 244 15.08 -0.95 12.27
CA PRO A 244 16.09 -0.38 11.38
C PRO A 244 17.51 -0.85 11.72
N VAL A 245 17.75 -1.16 13.00
CA VAL A 245 19.05 -1.66 13.49
C VAL A 245 19.30 -3.06 12.91
N ALA A 246 18.31 -3.94 12.91
CA ALA A 246 18.43 -5.28 12.35
C ALA A 246 18.80 -5.26 10.86
N PHE A 247 18.17 -4.36 10.08
CA PHE A 247 18.53 -4.13 8.68
C PHE A 247 19.95 -3.60 8.52
N LEU A 248 20.32 -2.54 9.25
CA LEU A 248 21.65 -1.91 9.13
C LEU A 248 22.78 -2.85 9.53
N GLN A 249 22.57 -3.73 10.52
CA GLN A 249 23.53 -4.76 10.92
C GLN A 249 23.75 -5.78 9.80
N LYS A 250 22.67 -6.27 9.19
CA LYS A 250 22.73 -7.32 8.16
C LYS A 250 21.64 -7.08 7.09
N PRO A 251 21.94 -6.33 6.02
CA PRO A 251 20.96 -5.97 4.98
C PRO A 251 20.29 -7.17 4.30
N LEU A 252 20.96 -8.32 4.28
CA LEU A 252 20.40 -9.58 3.79
C LEU A 252 19.11 -9.98 4.51
N ARG A 253 18.93 -9.62 5.79
CA ARG A 253 17.72 -9.94 6.57
C ARG A 253 16.45 -9.36 5.95
N TRP A 254 16.55 -8.16 5.39
CA TRP A 254 15.44 -7.53 4.68
C TRP A 254 15.01 -8.34 3.45
N LEU A 255 15.99 -8.78 2.65
CA LEU A 255 15.74 -9.58 1.45
C LEU A 255 15.24 -10.98 1.80
N GLN A 256 15.76 -11.58 2.86
CA GLN A 256 15.29 -12.87 3.39
C GLN A 256 13.85 -12.78 3.88
N ALA A 257 13.48 -11.70 4.58
CA ALA A 257 12.11 -11.48 4.99
C ALA A 257 11.17 -11.29 3.77
N ILE A 258 11.58 -10.53 2.76
CA ILE A 258 10.81 -10.41 1.51
C ILE A 258 10.58 -11.79 0.88
N ALA A 259 11.63 -12.61 0.77
CA ALA A 259 11.54 -13.96 0.21
C ALA A 259 10.65 -14.89 1.06
N LYS A 260 10.86 -14.93 2.39
CA LYS A 260 10.12 -15.77 3.35
C LYS A 260 8.62 -15.46 3.32
N TYR A 261 8.25 -14.19 3.33
CA TYR A 261 6.85 -13.75 3.38
C TYR A 261 6.22 -13.49 2.02
N ARG A 262 6.95 -13.79 0.94
CA ARG A 262 6.57 -13.50 -0.46
C ARG A 262 6.04 -12.07 -0.61
N ALA A 263 6.74 -11.12 0.02
CA ALA A 263 6.27 -9.76 0.13
C ALA A 263 6.22 -9.09 -1.24
N THR A 264 5.09 -8.47 -1.54
CA THR A 264 4.86 -7.84 -2.85
C THR A 264 5.22 -6.36 -2.86
N ILE A 265 5.25 -5.74 -1.68
CA ILE A 265 5.49 -4.31 -1.46
C ILE A 265 6.55 -4.16 -0.38
N SER A 266 7.61 -3.43 -0.68
CA SER A 266 8.68 -3.12 0.25
C SER A 266 9.52 -1.99 -0.34
N GLY A 267 10.31 -1.29 0.46
CA GLY A 267 11.15 -0.22 -0.06
C GLY A 267 11.80 0.61 1.02
N GLY A 268 12.50 1.65 0.60
CA GLY A 268 13.22 2.54 1.49
C GLY A 268 13.98 3.63 0.72
N PRO A 269 14.84 4.38 1.41
CA PRO A 269 15.69 5.37 0.77
C PRO A 269 16.72 4.72 -0.15
N ASN A 270 17.24 5.50 -1.09
CA ASN A 270 18.19 5.06 -2.11
C ASN A 270 19.40 4.29 -1.53
N PHE A 271 19.97 4.76 -0.41
CA PHE A 271 21.12 4.12 0.24
C PHE A 271 20.86 2.67 0.66
N ALA A 272 19.59 2.30 0.93
CA ALA A 272 19.26 0.96 1.39
C ALA A 272 19.57 -0.09 0.32
N TYR A 273 19.27 0.24 -0.94
CA TYR A 273 19.57 -0.60 -2.10
C TYR A 273 21.09 -0.72 -2.32
N GLU A 274 21.83 0.39 -2.21
CA GLU A 274 23.30 0.38 -2.30
C GLU A 274 23.93 -0.51 -1.22
N LEU A 275 23.40 -0.42 0.00
CA LEU A 275 23.87 -1.20 1.13
C LEU A 275 23.65 -2.70 0.91
N CYS A 276 22.50 -3.10 0.36
CA CYS A 276 22.23 -4.48 -0.03
C CYS A 276 23.22 -5.00 -1.07
N VAL A 277 23.51 -4.22 -2.12
CA VAL A 277 24.51 -4.61 -3.13
C VAL A 277 25.89 -4.77 -2.48
N ARG A 278 26.32 -3.82 -1.67
CA ARG A 278 27.66 -3.82 -1.06
C ARG A 278 27.87 -4.93 -0.04
N LYS A 279 26.84 -5.31 0.72
CA LYS A 279 26.96 -6.21 1.89
C LYS A 279 26.48 -7.64 1.65
N THR A 280 26.14 -8.01 0.41
CA THR A 280 25.75 -9.38 0.05
C THR A 280 26.72 -10.02 -0.91
N THR A 281 27.01 -11.32 -0.73
CA THR A 281 27.85 -12.11 -1.63
C THR A 281 27.03 -12.73 -2.77
N PRO A 282 27.64 -13.12 -3.91
CA PRO A 282 26.93 -13.80 -5.00
C PRO A 282 26.16 -15.05 -4.55
N GLU A 283 26.71 -15.85 -3.62
CA GLU A 283 26.07 -17.07 -3.09
C GLU A 283 24.82 -16.74 -2.26
N GLN A 284 24.86 -15.65 -1.50
CA GLN A 284 23.71 -15.16 -0.74
C GLN A 284 22.63 -14.59 -1.65
N ARG A 285 22.99 -13.96 -2.78
CA ARG A 285 22.01 -13.48 -3.77
C ARG A 285 21.34 -14.67 -4.46
N ALA A 286 22.11 -15.69 -4.84
CA ALA A 286 21.59 -16.89 -5.49
C ALA A 286 20.69 -17.76 -4.60
N SER A 287 20.70 -17.59 -3.27
CA SER A 287 19.84 -18.35 -2.35
C SER A 287 18.46 -17.72 -2.10
N LEU A 288 18.17 -16.57 -2.70
CA LEU A 288 16.92 -15.82 -2.51
C LEU A 288 15.94 -16.02 -3.67
N ASP A 289 14.63 -15.96 -3.39
CA ASP A 289 13.55 -15.76 -4.37
C ASP A 289 12.85 -14.42 -4.10
N LEU A 290 13.11 -13.43 -4.95
CA LEU A 290 12.54 -12.09 -4.92
C LEU A 290 11.50 -11.87 -6.03
N SER A 291 11.06 -12.93 -6.73
CA SER A 291 10.10 -12.82 -7.87
C SER A 291 8.74 -12.24 -7.49
N SER A 292 8.36 -12.38 -6.21
CA SER A 292 7.13 -11.83 -5.62
C SER A 292 7.17 -10.31 -5.44
N TRP A 293 8.36 -9.71 -5.36
CA TRP A 293 8.54 -8.29 -5.07
C TRP A 293 8.18 -7.45 -6.30
N SER A 294 6.91 -7.05 -6.37
CA SER A 294 6.33 -6.32 -7.51
C SER A 294 6.42 -4.79 -7.39
N LEU A 295 6.65 -4.26 -6.19
CA LEU A 295 6.73 -2.82 -5.92
C LEU A 295 7.84 -2.54 -4.89
N ALA A 296 8.96 -2.04 -5.38
CA ALA A 296 10.18 -1.66 -4.68
C ALA A 296 10.29 -0.13 -4.63
N PHE A 297 9.63 0.52 -3.67
CA PHE A 297 9.59 1.98 -3.63
C PHE A 297 10.95 2.58 -3.24
N ASN A 298 11.34 3.67 -3.89
CA ASN A 298 12.58 4.39 -3.64
C ASN A 298 12.29 5.89 -3.51
N GLY A 299 12.57 6.47 -2.33
CA GLY A 299 12.21 7.85 -2.05
C GLY A 299 12.80 8.39 -0.75
N ALA A 300 12.33 9.55 -0.31
CA ALA A 300 12.85 10.33 0.81
C ALA A 300 14.23 10.97 0.61
N GLU A 301 15.01 10.61 -0.41
CA GLU A 301 16.26 11.24 -0.79
C GLU A 301 16.43 11.22 -2.32
N PRO A 302 17.44 11.90 -2.90
CA PRO A 302 17.66 11.84 -4.34
C PRO A 302 17.79 10.40 -4.83
N VAL A 303 16.90 10.01 -5.75
CA VAL A 303 16.87 8.66 -6.35
C VAL A 303 17.88 8.60 -7.49
N ARG A 304 18.76 7.59 -7.48
CA ARG A 304 19.85 7.47 -8.44
C ARG A 304 19.62 6.31 -9.41
N ALA A 305 19.83 6.57 -10.69
CA ALA A 305 19.69 5.56 -11.76
C ALA A 305 20.72 4.43 -11.59
N GLU A 306 21.93 4.78 -11.19
CA GLU A 306 23.07 3.88 -10.99
C GLU A 306 22.78 2.88 -9.86
N THR A 307 22.19 3.36 -8.76
CA THR A 307 21.78 2.51 -7.63
C THR A 307 20.73 1.49 -8.04
N MET A 308 19.69 1.92 -8.76
CA MET A 308 18.64 1.02 -9.24
C MET A 308 19.22 -0.03 -10.20
N LYS A 309 20.04 0.41 -11.16
CA LYS A 309 20.72 -0.49 -12.11
C LYS A 309 21.58 -1.52 -11.39
N ALA A 310 22.47 -1.09 -10.49
CA ALA A 310 23.38 -1.98 -9.76
C ALA A 310 22.61 -3.00 -8.91
N PHE A 311 21.50 -2.59 -8.28
CA PHE A 311 20.64 -3.50 -7.53
C PHE A 311 19.93 -4.50 -8.44
N SER A 312 19.32 -4.05 -9.54
CA SER A 312 18.67 -4.93 -10.51
C SER A 312 19.62 -5.97 -11.08
N GLU A 313 20.84 -5.57 -11.46
CA GLU A 313 21.86 -6.49 -11.97
C GLU A 313 22.31 -7.49 -10.89
N ALA A 314 22.56 -7.02 -9.66
CA ALA A 314 23.00 -7.88 -8.57
C ALA A 314 21.98 -8.94 -8.18
N PHE A 315 20.68 -8.62 -8.22
CA PHE A 315 19.59 -9.47 -7.74
C PHE A 315 18.72 -10.08 -8.85
N ALA A 316 19.09 -9.91 -10.12
CA ALA A 316 18.43 -10.58 -11.25
C ALA A 316 18.42 -12.11 -11.09
N ILE A 317 19.50 -12.69 -10.56
CA ILE A 317 19.60 -14.14 -10.26
C ILE A 317 18.56 -14.60 -9.24
N SER A 318 18.08 -13.71 -8.38
CA SER A 318 17.04 -13.96 -7.39
C SER A 318 15.63 -13.71 -7.94
N GLY A 319 15.47 -13.36 -9.22
CA GLY A 319 14.16 -13.07 -9.84
C GLY A 319 13.65 -11.65 -9.62
N PHE A 320 14.46 -10.72 -9.10
CA PHE A 320 14.08 -9.30 -9.01
C PHE A 320 14.01 -8.67 -10.41
N ARG A 321 13.00 -7.85 -10.66
CA ARG A 321 12.72 -7.20 -11.95
C ARG A 321 12.94 -5.69 -11.84
N ASN A 322 13.56 -5.07 -12.85
CA ASN A 322 13.79 -3.63 -12.86
C ASN A 322 12.47 -2.83 -12.84
N GLU A 323 11.43 -3.37 -13.46
CA GLU A 323 10.07 -2.82 -13.48
C GLU A 323 9.41 -2.80 -12.09
N ALA A 324 9.97 -3.50 -11.10
CA ALA A 324 9.47 -3.41 -9.73
C ALA A 324 9.85 -2.09 -9.06
N PHE A 325 10.89 -1.39 -9.51
CA PHE A 325 11.29 -0.12 -8.91
C PHE A 325 10.19 0.94 -9.05
N TYR A 326 9.90 1.60 -7.93
CA TYR A 326 8.87 2.62 -7.85
C TYR A 326 9.44 3.90 -7.22
N PRO A 327 10.09 4.77 -8.01
CA PRO A 327 10.50 6.09 -7.52
C PRO A 327 9.29 6.92 -7.08
N CYS A 328 9.40 7.60 -5.94
CA CYS A 328 8.33 8.44 -5.41
C CYS A 328 8.87 9.61 -4.60
N TYR A 329 8.13 10.72 -4.59
CA TYR A 329 8.46 11.93 -3.84
C TYR A 329 7.41 12.25 -2.77
N GLY A 330 7.90 12.79 -1.66
CA GLY A 330 7.10 12.98 -0.46
C GLY A 330 7.84 13.66 0.70
N LEU A 331 7.07 14.20 1.63
CA LEU A 331 7.54 14.92 2.82
C LEU A 331 6.44 14.94 3.90
N ALA A 332 6.87 15.10 5.16
CA ALA A 332 5.97 15.14 6.32
C ALA A 332 4.90 16.24 6.24
N GLU A 333 5.26 17.41 5.69
CA GLU A 333 4.35 18.56 5.50
C GLU A 333 3.18 18.24 4.55
N SER A 334 3.30 17.21 3.70
CA SER A 334 2.22 16.66 2.87
C SER A 334 1.78 15.27 3.33
N THR A 335 1.87 15.03 4.65
CA THR A 335 1.65 13.73 5.31
C THR A 335 2.73 12.70 4.99
N LEU A 336 2.82 12.27 3.72
CA LEU A 336 3.89 11.39 3.25
C LEU A 336 4.06 11.54 1.74
N MET A 337 3.22 10.90 0.91
CA MET A 337 3.45 10.78 -0.54
C MET A 337 2.74 11.88 -1.34
N VAL A 338 3.46 12.51 -2.28
CA VAL A 338 2.99 13.59 -3.15
C VAL A 338 2.91 13.13 -4.61
N THR A 339 3.94 12.44 -5.09
CA THR A 339 3.98 11.87 -6.46
C THR A 339 4.47 10.42 -6.45
N GLY A 340 4.04 9.65 -7.44
CA GLY A 340 4.45 8.25 -7.63
C GLY A 340 4.21 7.76 -9.06
N GLY A 341 4.98 6.76 -9.49
CA GLY A 341 4.89 6.17 -10.83
C GLY A 341 3.66 5.29 -11.03
N MET A 342 3.64 4.56 -12.15
CA MET A 342 2.66 3.49 -12.41
C MET A 342 3.28 2.15 -12.02
N LYS A 343 2.58 1.33 -11.22
CA LYS A 343 3.11 0.11 -10.58
C LYS A 343 3.77 -0.90 -11.53
N PHE A 344 3.32 -0.96 -12.79
CA PHE A 344 3.80 -1.94 -13.77
C PHE A 344 4.61 -1.31 -14.91
N GLU A 345 4.93 -0.02 -14.81
CA GLU A 345 5.80 0.67 -15.75
C GLU A 345 7.22 0.75 -15.19
N PRO A 346 8.26 0.64 -16.04
CA PRO A 346 9.64 0.83 -15.59
C PRO A 346 9.88 2.28 -15.11
N PRO A 347 10.85 2.50 -14.20
CA PRO A 347 11.26 3.85 -13.80
C PRO A 347 11.61 4.73 -15.01
N VAL A 348 11.10 5.96 -15.00
CA VAL A 348 11.44 6.96 -16.03
C VAL A 348 12.81 7.55 -15.71
N ILE A 349 13.75 7.40 -16.64
CA ILE A 349 15.11 7.93 -16.52
C ILE A 349 15.42 8.74 -17.77
N HIS A 350 15.75 10.01 -17.58
CA HIS A 350 16.08 10.93 -18.67
C HIS A 350 17.46 11.54 -18.46
N ARG A 351 18.07 11.93 -19.58
CA ARG A 351 19.35 12.63 -19.62
C ARG A 351 19.11 14.09 -19.98
N PHE A 352 19.60 14.98 -19.14
CA PHE A 352 19.48 16.42 -19.32
C PHE A 352 20.86 17.05 -19.45
N ASP A 353 20.95 18.13 -20.23
CA ASP A 353 22.14 18.97 -20.28
C ASP A 353 22.35 19.66 -18.90
N PRO A 354 23.48 19.43 -18.21
CA PRO A 354 23.73 20.03 -16.90
C PRO A 354 23.57 21.55 -16.89
N LEU A 355 24.08 22.24 -17.93
CA LEU A 355 23.98 23.70 -18.07
C LEU A 355 22.51 24.18 -18.11
N SER A 356 21.64 23.41 -18.75
CA SER A 356 20.21 23.71 -18.88
C SER A 356 19.49 23.66 -17.52
N VAL A 357 19.83 22.67 -16.68
CA VAL A 357 19.26 22.52 -15.33
C VAL A 357 19.78 23.61 -14.38
N GLU A 358 21.04 24.01 -14.51
CA GLU A 358 21.63 25.10 -13.73
C GLU A 358 21.04 26.48 -14.10
N THR A 359 20.79 26.72 -15.39
CA THR A 359 20.23 27.97 -15.91
C THR A 359 18.70 28.05 -15.79
N GLY A 360 18.04 26.94 -15.43
CA GLY A 360 16.62 26.88 -15.08
C GLY A 360 15.66 26.68 -16.26
N ILE A 361 16.17 26.40 -17.47
CA ILE A 361 15.40 25.99 -18.65
C ILE A 361 15.93 24.63 -19.07
N VAL A 362 15.17 23.58 -18.84
CA VAL A 362 15.63 22.20 -19.01
C VAL A 362 15.51 21.78 -20.47
N THR A 363 16.61 21.29 -21.04
CA THR A 363 16.64 20.71 -22.38
C THR A 363 17.06 19.25 -22.33
N LEU A 364 16.28 18.39 -23.02
CA LEU A 364 16.60 16.98 -23.19
C LEU A 364 17.87 16.83 -24.03
N ASN A 365 18.78 15.96 -23.58
CA ASN A 365 19.96 15.59 -24.36
C ASN A 365 19.81 14.14 -24.85
N GLU A 366 19.29 13.97 -26.07
CA GLU A 366 19.08 12.65 -26.69
C GLU A 366 20.39 11.97 -27.10
N ASN A 367 21.47 12.74 -27.27
CA ASN A 367 22.78 12.20 -27.63
C ASN A 367 23.55 11.79 -26.38
N SER A 368 24.22 10.63 -26.44
CA SER A 368 25.17 10.16 -25.42
C SER A 368 26.43 11.00 -25.39
N SER A 369 26.31 12.29 -25.06
CA SER A 369 27.44 13.12 -24.66
C SER A 369 27.97 12.60 -23.31
N PRO A 370 29.30 12.49 -23.12
CA PRO A 370 29.89 12.09 -21.84
C PRO A 370 29.45 12.96 -20.65
N ASP A 371 29.02 14.19 -20.93
CA ASP A 371 28.68 15.20 -19.91
C ASP A 371 27.18 15.24 -19.55
N ALA A 372 26.33 14.43 -20.20
CA ALA A 372 24.89 14.44 -19.96
C ALA A 372 24.50 13.71 -18.65
N ARG A 373 23.64 14.34 -17.84
CA ARG A 373 23.33 13.84 -16.49
C ARG A 373 22.00 13.11 -16.41
N GLN A 374 22.00 11.95 -15.73
CA GLN A 374 20.78 11.17 -15.50
C GLN A 374 19.97 11.70 -14.32
N PHE A 375 18.69 11.92 -14.54
CA PHE A 375 17.70 12.20 -13.51
C PHE A 375 16.62 11.12 -13.55
N VAL A 376 16.12 10.76 -12.37
CA VAL A 376 15.05 9.78 -12.19
C VAL A 376 13.74 10.52 -11.94
N GLY A 377 12.72 10.22 -12.74
CA GLY A 377 11.37 10.69 -12.53
C GLY A 377 10.82 10.14 -11.22
N SER A 378 10.26 11.02 -10.39
CA SER A 378 9.67 10.69 -9.08
C SER A 378 8.16 10.47 -9.14
N GLY A 379 7.64 10.14 -10.32
CA GLY A 379 6.24 9.87 -10.56
C GLY A 379 5.41 11.06 -11.00
N ARG A 380 4.11 10.81 -11.14
CA ARG A 380 3.09 11.79 -11.46
C ARG A 380 2.36 12.25 -10.20
N GLU A 381 1.67 13.37 -10.29
CA GLU A 381 0.76 13.84 -9.24
C GLU A 381 -0.32 12.79 -8.90
N LEU A 382 -0.64 12.68 -7.62
CA LEU A 382 -1.68 11.77 -7.13
C LEU A 382 -3.06 12.43 -7.26
N ASP A 383 -4.09 11.66 -7.61
CA ASP A 383 -5.47 12.16 -7.74
C ASP A 383 -5.88 13.00 -6.51
N GLY A 384 -6.37 14.23 -6.75
CA GLY A 384 -6.81 15.15 -5.69
C GLY A 384 -5.67 15.84 -4.93
N GLN A 385 -4.43 15.78 -5.43
CA GLN A 385 -3.32 16.64 -5.00
C GLN A 385 -2.77 17.42 -6.20
N ASP A 386 -2.84 18.74 -6.11
CA ASP A 386 -2.25 19.63 -7.11
C ASP A 386 -0.76 19.79 -6.81
N VAL A 387 0.08 19.57 -7.82
CA VAL A 387 1.53 19.80 -7.74
C VAL A 387 1.92 20.76 -8.84
N LEU A 388 2.51 21.89 -8.46
CA LEU A 388 2.89 22.97 -9.37
C LEU A 388 4.37 23.32 -9.20
N ILE A 389 4.96 23.85 -10.26
CA ILE A 389 6.28 24.45 -10.23
C ILE A 389 6.11 25.97 -10.23
N VAL A 390 6.73 26.63 -9.26
CA VAL A 390 6.51 28.06 -8.99
C VAL A 390 7.83 28.77 -8.86
N ASP A 391 7.93 29.97 -9.41
CA ASP A 391 9.09 30.82 -9.18
C ASP A 391 9.12 31.26 -7.71
N PRO A 392 10.16 30.89 -6.94
CA PRO A 392 10.20 31.16 -5.50
C PRO A 392 10.37 32.64 -5.13
N GLN A 393 10.63 33.52 -6.11
CA GLN A 393 10.77 34.97 -5.93
C GLN A 393 9.52 35.73 -6.38
N THR A 394 8.99 35.42 -7.57
CA THR A 394 7.84 36.14 -8.13
C THR A 394 6.48 35.55 -7.71
N PHE A 395 6.49 34.29 -7.25
CA PHE A 395 5.32 33.47 -6.89
C PHE A 395 4.39 33.21 -8.09
N GLU A 396 4.94 33.32 -9.31
CA GLU A 396 4.23 33.05 -10.55
C GLU A 396 4.44 31.57 -10.93
N PRO A 397 3.40 30.85 -11.37
CA PRO A 397 3.53 29.48 -11.84
C PRO A 397 4.42 29.41 -13.10
N LEU A 398 5.29 28.41 -13.15
CA LEU A 398 6.25 28.18 -14.23
C LEU A 398 5.78 27.07 -15.18
N PRO A 399 6.13 27.14 -16.48
CA PRO A 399 5.85 26.06 -17.42
C PRO A 399 6.67 24.79 -17.09
N PRO A 400 6.25 23.60 -17.59
CA PRO A 400 6.84 22.31 -17.20
C PRO A 400 8.36 22.20 -17.37
N ASP A 401 8.92 22.82 -18.40
CA ASP A 401 10.34 22.80 -18.79
C ASP A 401 11.23 23.73 -17.96
N ARG A 402 10.71 24.32 -16.88
CA ARG A 402 11.43 25.28 -16.04
C ARG A 402 11.61 24.73 -14.64
N VAL A 403 12.83 24.90 -14.12
CA VAL A 403 13.12 24.56 -12.73
C VAL A 403 12.54 25.65 -11.83
N GLY A 404 11.75 25.25 -10.84
CA GLY A 404 11.20 26.12 -9.82
C GLY A 404 10.94 25.37 -8.53
N GLU A 405 10.35 26.05 -7.55
CA GLU A 405 9.94 25.44 -6.29
C GLU A 405 8.69 24.59 -6.49
N ILE A 406 8.71 23.38 -5.93
CA ILE A 406 7.56 22.47 -5.94
C ILE A 406 6.55 22.97 -4.89
N TRP A 407 5.35 23.28 -5.33
CA TRP A 407 4.23 23.70 -4.47
C TRP A 407 3.13 22.66 -4.54
N VAL A 408 2.54 22.33 -3.39
CA VAL A 408 1.55 21.25 -3.26
C VAL A 408 0.26 21.79 -2.63
N SER A 409 -0.89 21.40 -3.14
CA SER A 409 -2.18 21.66 -2.51
C SER A 409 -3.06 20.41 -2.54
N GLY A 410 -3.91 20.24 -1.52
CA GLY A 410 -4.84 19.11 -1.41
C GLY A 410 -4.99 18.60 0.02
N PRO A 411 -5.90 17.63 0.25
CA PRO A 411 -6.25 17.19 1.61
C PRO A 411 -5.14 16.44 2.36
N SER A 412 -4.04 16.05 1.69
CA SER A 412 -2.85 15.48 2.33
C SER A 412 -1.96 16.54 3.00
N VAL A 413 -2.14 17.83 2.69
CA VAL A 413 -1.32 18.91 3.25
C VAL A 413 -1.63 19.10 4.73
N ALA A 414 -0.58 19.11 5.57
CA ALA A 414 -0.70 19.25 7.01
C ALA A 414 -1.27 20.62 7.42
N GLN A 415 -1.77 20.72 8.66
CA GLN A 415 -2.40 21.96 9.15
C GLN A 415 -1.40 23.09 9.40
N GLY A 416 -0.10 22.78 9.48
CA GLY A 416 0.95 23.75 9.78
C GLY A 416 2.05 23.19 10.67
N TYR A 417 2.84 24.10 11.24
CA TYR A 417 3.82 23.80 12.29
C TYR A 417 3.29 24.19 13.66
N TRP A 418 3.43 23.30 14.64
CA TRP A 418 3.03 23.50 16.03
C TRP A 418 3.75 24.72 16.62
N ASN A 419 2.98 25.60 17.30
CA ASN A 419 3.46 26.83 17.94
C ASN A 419 4.31 27.78 17.06
N ARG A 420 4.11 27.74 15.73
CA ARG A 420 4.91 28.50 14.75
C ARG A 420 4.02 29.16 13.70
N ALA A 421 3.24 30.16 14.11
CA ALA A 421 2.24 30.83 13.26
C ALA A 421 2.85 31.47 12.00
N ASP A 422 3.98 32.19 12.14
CA ASP A 422 4.63 32.86 11.01
C ASP A 422 5.20 31.87 10.00
N GLU A 423 5.88 30.82 10.47
CA GLU A 423 6.41 29.77 9.61
C GLU A 423 5.26 29.01 8.92
N THR A 424 4.18 28.72 9.65
CA THR A 424 2.96 28.10 9.10
C THR A 424 2.37 28.94 7.98
N LYS A 425 2.22 30.25 8.18
CA LYS A 425 1.72 31.16 7.16
C LYS A 425 2.63 31.18 5.93
N SER A 426 3.95 31.28 6.13
CA SER A 426 4.92 31.34 5.03
C SER A 426 5.04 30.04 4.23
N THR A 427 4.79 28.88 4.87
CA THR A 427 4.95 27.56 4.26
C THR A 427 3.65 27.01 3.73
N PHE A 428 2.54 27.06 4.46
CA PHE A 428 1.28 26.36 4.13
C PHE A 428 0.20 27.27 3.52
N GLN A 429 0.38 28.59 3.58
CA GLN A 429 -0.61 29.57 3.12
C GLN A 429 -0.03 30.45 2.01
N ALA A 430 0.84 29.88 1.18
CA ALA A 430 1.41 30.61 0.06
C ALA A 430 0.36 30.78 -1.04
N MET A 431 0.27 31.99 -1.58
CA MET A 431 -0.71 32.35 -2.61
C MET A 431 0.03 32.59 -3.93
N LEU A 432 -0.46 32.01 -5.01
CA LEU A 432 0.07 32.25 -6.34
C LEU A 432 -0.26 33.67 -6.80
N LYS A 433 0.71 34.26 -7.49
CA LYS A 433 0.49 35.48 -8.26
C LYS A 433 0.17 35.07 -9.69
N LEU A 434 -1.11 35.16 -10.06
CA LEU A 434 -1.56 34.82 -11.41
C LEU A 434 -1.37 36.05 -12.32
N PRO A 435 -0.66 35.94 -13.47
CA PRO A 435 -0.52 37.07 -14.40
C PRO A 435 -1.88 37.46 -15.00
N ALA A 436 -2.10 38.77 -15.21
CA ALA A 436 -3.33 39.29 -15.81
C ALA A 436 -3.55 38.83 -17.27
N THR A 437 -2.50 38.31 -17.92
CA THR A 437 -2.47 37.91 -19.33
C THR A 437 -2.69 36.41 -19.56
N THR A 438 -2.60 35.57 -18.53
CA THR A 438 -2.79 34.13 -18.69
C THR A 438 -4.27 33.80 -18.53
N ALA A 439 -4.94 33.55 -19.66
CA ALA A 439 -6.27 32.96 -19.69
C ALA A 439 -6.22 31.50 -19.21
N GLY A 440 -5.96 31.28 -17.92
CA GLY A 440 -6.38 30.09 -17.18
C GLY A 440 -5.58 28.78 -17.31
N GLN A 441 -4.39 28.73 -17.93
CA GLN A 441 -3.62 27.48 -17.99
C GLN A 441 -2.09 27.69 -18.08
N VAL A 442 -1.31 26.90 -17.33
CA VAL A 442 0.15 26.81 -17.40
C VAL A 442 0.50 25.34 -17.64
N GLY A 443 1.02 25.01 -18.82
CA GLY A 443 1.17 23.60 -19.23
C GLY A 443 -0.17 22.86 -19.20
N ARG A 444 -0.24 21.77 -18.44
CA ARG A 444 -1.52 21.04 -18.22
C ARG A 444 -2.37 21.60 -17.09
N TRP A 445 -1.80 22.43 -16.22
CA TRP A 445 -2.45 22.84 -14.97
C TRP A 445 -3.28 24.11 -15.14
N LYS A 446 -4.39 24.19 -14.41
CA LYS A 446 -5.20 25.40 -14.26
C LYS A 446 -5.03 25.93 -12.82
N PRO A 447 -3.92 26.61 -12.52
CA PRO A 447 -3.62 27.04 -11.15
C PRO A 447 -4.70 28.01 -10.64
N ASN A 448 -5.12 27.82 -9.40
CA ASN A 448 -5.94 28.78 -8.67
C ASN A 448 -5.04 29.64 -7.78
N GLN A 449 -5.60 30.62 -7.05
CA GLN A 449 -4.78 31.52 -6.26
C GLN A 449 -4.13 30.86 -5.02
N GLY A 450 -4.64 29.70 -4.57
CA GLY A 450 -4.18 28.98 -3.38
C GLY A 450 -5.23 28.91 -2.27
N PRO A 451 -4.83 28.47 -1.05
CA PRO A 451 -3.45 28.33 -0.60
C PRO A 451 -2.73 27.08 -1.13
N TYR A 452 -1.40 27.18 -1.21
CA TYR A 452 -0.46 26.10 -1.50
C TYR A 452 0.58 25.98 -0.38
N MET A 453 1.09 24.77 -0.20
CA MET A 453 2.24 24.46 0.63
C MET A 453 3.54 24.50 -0.18
N ARG A 454 4.51 25.28 0.29
CA ARG A 454 5.86 25.42 -0.26
C ARG A 454 6.75 24.33 0.30
N THR A 455 7.21 23.40 -0.54
CA THR A 455 8.06 22.30 -0.07
C THR A 455 9.49 22.75 0.22
N GLY A 456 9.94 23.84 -0.41
CA GLY A 456 11.34 24.26 -0.43
C GLY A 456 12.25 23.38 -1.30
N ASP A 457 11.69 22.38 -1.97
CA ASP A 457 12.37 21.52 -2.93
C ASP A 457 12.20 22.10 -4.35
N LEU A 458 13.23 21.95 -5.17
CA LEU A 458 13.27 22.41 -6.55
C LEU A 458 13.05 21.23 -7.50
N GLY A 459 12.31 21.48 -8.57
CA GLY A 459 12.06 20.48 -9.60
C GLY A 459 11.38 21.07 -10.83
N PHE A 460 11.08 20.19 -11.78
CA PHE A 460 10.38 20.52 -13.02
C PHE A 460 9.58 19.29 -13.48
N PHE A 461 8.69 19.47 -14.46
CA PHE A 461 7.91 18.37 -15.03
C PHE A 461 8.33 18.12 -16.47
N ASP A 462 8.52 16.86 -16.84
CA ASP A 462 8.64 16.45 -18.23
C ASP A 462 7.65 15.33 -18.54
N ASN A 463 6.85 15.51 -19.58
CA ASN A 463 5.75 14.60 -19.98
C ASN A 463 4.86 14.12 -18.81
N GLY A 464 4.68 14.99 -17.81
CA GLY A 464 3.84 14.74 -16.64
C GLY A 464 4.50 14.04 -15.46
N GLU A 465 5.79 13.71 -15.59
CA GLU A 465 6.65 13.12 -14.57
C GLU A 465 7.43 14.22 -13.83
N LEU A 466 7.47 14.17 -12.49
CA LEU A 466 8.20 15.13 -11.67
C LEU A 466 9.67 14.74 -11.54
N PHE A 467 10.58 15.64 -11.93
CA PHE A 467 12.02 15.49 -11.70
C PHE A 467 12.47 16.45 -10.60
N VAL A 468 12.91 15.89 -9.46
CA VAL A 468 13.41 16.68 -8.32
C VAL A 468 14.89 16.97 -8.54
N THR A 469 15.27 18.25 -8.52
CA THR A 469 16.65 18.70 -8.80
C THR A 469 17.42 19.05 -7.53
N GLY A 470 16.76 19.49 -6.47
CA GLY A 470 17.43 19.79 -5.19
C GLY A 470 16.60 20.57 -4.20
N ARG A 471 17.27 21.34 -3.32
CA ARG A 471 16.63 22.18 -2.30
C ARG A 471 17.00 23.64 -2.44
N LEU A 472 16.01 24.52 -2.32
CA LEU A 472 16.18 25.97 -2.47
C LEU A 472 17.18 26.55 -1.47
N LYS A 473 17.15 26.09 -0.21
CA LYS A 473 18.06 26.58 0.86
C LYS A 473 19.47 26.02 0.80
N ASP A 474 19.64 24.91 0.10
CA ASP A 474 20.92 24.22 -0.02
C ASP A 474 21.67 24.67 -1.29
N LEU A 475 20.98 25.34 -2.22
CA LEU A 475 21.54 25.77 -3.49
C LEU A 475 22.74 26.69 -3.29
N ILE A 476 23.87 26.33 -3.90
CA ILE A 476 25.11 27.09 -3.86
C ILE A 476 25.20 27.94 -5.14
N ILE A 477 25.32 29.26 -5.03
CA ILE A 477 25.30 30.15 -6.19
C ILE A 477 26.70 30.74 -6.41
N ILE A 478 27.43 30.20 -7.38
CA ILE A 478 28.79 30.67 -7.70
C ILE A 478 28.77 31.35 -9.06
N ARG A 479 29.15 32.63 -9.10
CA ARG A 479 29.23 33.44 -10.34
C ARG A 479 27.91 33.48 -11.14
N GLY A 480 26.77 33.40 -10.46
CA GLY A 480 25.44 33.43 -11.09
C GLY A 480 24.97 32.08 -11.66
N ARG A 481 25.71 30.99 -11.42
CA ARG A 481 25.29 29.62 -11.72
C ARG A 481 24.88 28.90 -10.46
N ASN A 482 23.82 28.09 -10.58
CA ASN A 482 23.25 27.31 -9.50
C ASN A 482 23.93 25.95 -9.43
N HIS A 483 24.62 25.65 -8.33
CA HIS A 483 25.22 24.34 -8.08
C HIS A 483 24.48 23.65 -6.94
N TYR A 484 24.02 22.43 -7.16
CA TYR A 484 23.37 21.67 -6.11
C TYR A 484 24.43 20.92 -5.28
N PRO A 485 24.40 20.98 -3.94
CA PRO A 485 25.42 20.35 -3.11
C PRO A 485 25.62 18.86 -3.34
N GLN A 486 24.54 18.10 -3.52
CA GLN A 486 24.62 16.65 -3.75
C GLN A 486 25.42 16.27 -5.00
N ASP A 487 25.54 17.19 -5.95
CA ASP A 487 26.26 17.01 -7.21
C ASP A 487 27.76 17.11 -6.96
N LEU A 488 28.14 18.17 -6.24
CA LEU A 488 29.51 18.40 -5.79
C LEU A 488 29.96 17.29 -4.84
N GLU A 489 29.06 16.85 -3.95
CA GLU A 489 29.29 15.73 -3.03
C GLU A 489 29.58 14.44 -3.79
N HIS A 490 28.76 14.12 -4.80
CA HIS A 490 28.94 12.92 -5.61
C HIS A 490 30.23 12.97 -6.42
N SER A 491 30.51 14.08 -7.10
CA SER A 491 31.75 14.20 -7.87
C SER A 491 32.98 14.14 -6.96
N ALA A 492 32.95 14.78 -5.79
CA ALA A 492 34.03 14.67 -4.81
C ALA A 492 34.19 13.25 -4.23
N GLU A 493 33.08 12.52 -4.08
CA GLU A 493 33.07 11.13 -3.61
C GLU A 493 33.78 10.19 -4.58
N GLU A 494 33.47 10.21 -5.87
CA GLU A 494 34.15 9.31 -6.84
C GLU A 494 35.50 9.86 -7.33
N ALA A 495 35.91 11.05 -6.88
CA ALA A 495 37.22 11.61 -7.24
C ALA A 495 38.38 10.79 -6.66
N SER A 496 38.20 10.09 -5.54
CA SER A 496 39.24 9.26 -4.94
C SER A 496 38.66 8.10 -4.13
N ALA A 497 39.26 6.92 -4.27
CA ALA A 497 38.93 5.75 -3.46
C ALA A 497 39.22 5.93 -1.95
N LEU A 498 39.93 6.99 -1.58
CA LEU A 498 40.13 7.38 -0.17
C LEU A 498 38.91 8.07 0.43
N ILE A 499 37.96 8.53 -0.38
CA ILE A 499 36.75 9.19 0.10
C ILE A 499 35.69 8.13 0.37
N ARG A 500 35.11 8.18 1.56
CA ARG A 500 34.10 7.21 1.98
C ARG A 500 32.77 7.51 1.27
N PRO A 501 32.17 6.53 0.57
CA PRO A 501 30.89 6.73 -0.10
C PRO A 501 29.74 7.14 0.84
N GLY A 502 28.89 8.07 0.39
CA GLY A 502 27.79 8.66 1.12
C GLY A 502 28.20 9.52 2.31
N CYS A 503 29.45 9.99 2.36
CA CYS A 503 30.04 10.71 3.50
C CYS A 503 30.79 11.97 3.06
N VAL A 504 30.20 12.73 2.14
CA VAL A 504 30.68 14.04 1.70
C VAL A 504 29.60 15.09 1.96
N ALA A 505 29.99 16.27 2.41
CA ALA A 505 29.12 17.43 2.57
C ALA A 505 29.68 18.61 1.77
N ALA A 506 28.86 19.20 0.90
CA ALA A 506 29.18 20.42 0.18
C ALA A 506 28.30 21.57 0.68
N PHE A 507 28.89 22.75 0.85
CA PHE A 507 28.18 23.98 1.21
C PHE A 507 28.99 25.22 0.83
N ALA A 508 28.32 26.36 0.68
CA ALA A 508 28.97 27.65 0.51
C ALA A 508 29.19 28.35 1.85
N VAL A 509 30.29 29.09 1.98
CA VAL A 509 30.55 30.06 3.04
C VAL A 509 30.86 31.42 2.44
N ASP A 510 30.44 32.50 3.10
CA ASP A 510 30.81 33.86 2.70
C ASP A 510 32.14 34.22 3.39
N ILE A 511 33.16 34.49 2.57
CA ILE A 511 34.46 34.99 3.02
C ILE A 511 34.81 36.20 2.15
N ASP A 512 34.87 37.37 2.79
CA ASP A 512 35.13 38.68 2.17
C ASP A 512 34.08 39.12 1.13
N GLY A 513 32.79 38.80 1.35
CA GLY A 513 31.70 39.17 0.45
C GLY A 513 31.65 38.31 -0.82
N ARG A 514 32.29 37.14 -0.79
CA ARG A 514 32.32 36.16 -1.87
C ARG A 514 31.90 34.80 -1.34
N GLU A 515 30.90 34.20 -1.97
CA GLU A 515 30.55 32.80 -1.71
C GLU A 515 31.66 31.87 -2.23
N ARG A 516 32.17 31.01 -1.35
CA ARG A 516 33.21 30.02 -1.64
C ARG A 516 32.71 28.63 -1.26
N VAL A 517 32.93 27.66 -2.14
CA VAL A 517 32.53 26.27 -1.93
C VAL A 517 33.51 25.57 -0.98
N VAL A 518 32.95 24.89 0.01
CA VAL A 518 33.65 24.02 0.96
C VAL A 518 33.19 22.59 0.76
N ILE A 519 34.15 21.67 0.63
CA ILE A 519 33.91 20.23 0.65
C ILE A 519 34.43 19.67 1.96
N VAL A 520 33.59 18.96 2.71
CA VAL A 520 33.99 18.19 3.89
C VAL A 520 33.76 16.72 3.58
N ALA A 521 34.81 15.91 3.59
CA ALA A 521 34.73 14.51 3.20
C ALA A 521 35.32 13.59 4.28
N GLU A 522 34.60 12.53 4.64
CA GLU A 522 35.15 11.48 5.49
C GLU A 522 36.11 10.63 4.67
N LEU A 523 37.29 10.38 5.24
CA LEU A 523 38.21 9.44 4.64
C LEU A 523 37.85 7.98 4.98
N GLU A 524 38.10 7.06 4.05
CA GLU A 524 38.02 5.61 4.22
C GLU A 524 39.05 5.13 5.27
N ARG A 525 38.84 3.95 5.85
CA ARG A 525 39.71 3.46 6.94
C ARG A 525 40.89 2.64 6.43
N GLY A 526 42.10 3.01 6.84
CA GLY A 526 43.34 2.29 6.50
C GLY A 526 44.60 3.13 6.74
N LYS A 527 45.78 2.52 6.60
CA LYS A 527 47.05 3.25 6.43
C LYS A 527 46.99 3.99 5.09
N ARG A 528 47.44 5.24 5.11
CA ARG A 528 47.45 6.16 3.96
C ARG A 528 48.75 6.93 4.03
N GLU A 529 49.44 7.02 2.90
CA GLU A 529 50.61 7.88 2.81
C GLU A 529 50.17 9.34 2.64
N GLU A 530 51.02 10.26 3.05
CA GLU A 530 50.76 11.70 2.89
C GLU A 530 50.54 12.06 1.41
N ALA A 531 51.22 11.36 0.50
CA ALA A 531 51.04 11.47 -0.94
C ALA A 531 49.62 11.09 -1.41
N ASP A 532 48.98 10.08 -0.80
CA ASP A 532 47.62 9.65 -1.16
C ASP A 532 46.59 10.72 -0.76
N VAL A 533 46.77 11.33 0.42
CA VAL A 533 45.92 12.40 0.94
C VAL A 533 46.03 13.65 0.07
N LEU A 534 47.25 14.03 -0.32
CA LEU A 534 47.51 15.12 -1.28
C LEU A 534 46.87 14.84 -2.65
N ALA A 535 47.01 13.60 -3.17
CA ALA A 535 46.40 13.20 -4.42
C ALA A 535 44.85 13.26 -4.37
N ALA A 536 44.24 12.97 -3.21
CA ALA A 536 42.79 13.11 -3.04
C ALA A 536 42.33 14.57 -3.11
N PHE A 537 43.07 15.52 -2.51
CA PHE A 537 42.77 16.95 -2.66
C PHE A 537 42.83 17.39 -4.13
N ASP A 538 43.89 17.01 -4.84
CA ASP A 538 44.05 17.37 -6.25
C ASP A 538 42.99 16.72 -7.14
N ALA A 539 42.64 15.46 -6.87
CA ALA A 539 41.60 14.75 -7.60
C ALA A 539 40.22 15.41 -7.41
N ILE A 540 39.86 15.75 -6.17
CA ILE A 540 38.59 16.45 -5.87
C ILE A 540 38.57 17.82 -6.55
N ARG A 541 39.64 18.62 -6.40
CA ARG A 541 39.71 19.97 -7.03
C ARG A 541 39.61 19.89 -8.55
N LYS A 542 40.36 18.98 -9.17
CA LYS A 542 40.36 18.78 -10.63
C LYS A 542 38.99 18.34 -11.11
N ARG A 543 38.36 17.39 -10.43
CA ARG A 543 37.04 16.87 -10.83
C ARG A 543 35.95 17.93 -10.69
N LEU A 544 35.92 18.66 -9.57
CA LEU A 544 34.95 19.75 -9.38
C LEU A 544 35.16 20.92 -10.35
N ALA A 545 36.42 21.24 -10.69
CA ALA A 545 36.71 22.26 -11.69
C ALA A 545 36.33 21.83 -13.11
N THR A 546 36.46 20.54 -13.43
CA THR A 546 36.18 20.01 -14.78
C THR A 546 34.69 19.77 -15.00
N GLU A 547 34.00 19.17 -14.03
CA GLU A 547 32.60 18.76 -14.16
C GLU A 547 31.60 19.87 -13.78
N HIS A 548 31.98 20.76 -12.86
CA HIS A 548 31.06 21.77 -12.31
C HIS A 548 31.53 23.21 -12.54
N GLU A 549 32.68 23.41 -13.18
CA GLU A 549 33.35 24.73 -13.29
C GLU A 549 33.56 25.44 -11.92
N VAL A 550 33.58 24.66 -10.83
CA VAL A 550 33.74 25.17 -9.46
C VAL A 550 35.21 25.10 -9.06
N ALA A 551 35.83 26.27 -8.88
CA ALA A 551 37.12 26.38 -8.20
C ALA A 551 36.89 26.10 -6.70
N THR A 552 37.20 24.88 -6.26
CA THR A 552 37.04 24.49 -4.85
C THR A 552 38.20 25.07 -4.05
N GLU A 553 37.87 26.06 -3.21
CA GLU A 553 38.84 26.84 -2.44
C GLU A 553 39.03 26.31 -1.01
N ALA A 554 38.14 25.43 -0.52
CA ALA A 554 38.35 24.67 0.71
C ALA A 554 37.90 23.21 0.59
N ILE A 555 38.77 22.31 1.03
CA ILE A 555 38.49 20.89 1.22
C ILE A 555 39.00 20.49 2.60
N VAL A 556 38.15 19.87 3.41
CA VAL A 556 38.49 19.40 4.74
C VAL A 556 38.26 17.90 4.78
N LEU A 557 39.36 17.16 4.94
CA LEU A 557 39.31 15.72 5.13
C LEU A 557 39.19 15.44 6.61
N VAL A 558 38.09 14.81 7.01
CA VAL A 558 37.75 14.61 8.43
C VAL A 558 37.80 13.14 8.80
N ARG A 559 37.88 12.89 10.11
CA ARG A 559 37.86 11.54 10.66
C ARG A 559 36.58 10.80 10.25
N PRO A 560 36.65 9.50 9.90
CA PRO A 560 35.44 8.72 9.64
C PRO A 560 34.44 8.78 10.81
N ASN A 561 33.14 8.85 10.49
CA ASN A 561 32.00 9.02 11.38
C ASN A 561 31.93 10.37 12.13
N SER A 562 32.47 11.44 11.55
CA SER A 562 32.41 12.78 12.16
C SER A 562 31.48 13.75 11.42
N ILE A 563 31.05 13.45 10.19
CA ILE A 563 30.09 14.30 9.49
C ILE A 563 28.70 14.15 10.11
N PRO A 564 28.03 15.26 10.49
CA PRO A 564 26.68 15.21 11.05
C PRO A 564 25.66 14.59 10.09
N LYS A 565 24.94 13.57 10.55
CA LYS A 565 23.87 12.87 9.79
C LYS A 565 22.55 12.84 10.56
N THR A 566 21.43 12.78 9.85
CA THR A 566 20.09 12.58 10.43
C THR A 566 19.90 11.13 10.89
N SER A 567 18.84 10.84 11.64
CA SER A 567 18.52 9.48 12.09
C SER A 567 18.22 8.49 10.96
N SER A 568 17.89 8.98 9.75
CA SER A 568 17.70 8.20 8.53
C SER A 568 18.96 8.12 7.65
N GLY A 569 20.10 8.68 8.09
CA GLY A 569 21.37 8.61 7.37
C GLY A 569 21.71 9.80 6.47
N LYS A 570 20.79 10.76 6.24
CA LYS A 570 21.01 11.94 5.38
C LYS A 570 22.03 12.91 5.97
N ILE A 571 22.89 13.51 5.14
CA ILE A 571 23.89 14.53 5.52
C ILE A 571 23.20 15.80 6.05
N GLN A 572 23.66 16.33 7.19
CA GLN A 572 23.19 17.62 7.73
C GLN A 572 24.16 18.75 7.34
N ARG A 573 24.04 19.26 6.10
CA ARG A 573 24.97 20.26 5.52
C ARG A 573 25.11 21.52 6.37
N HIS A 574 24.02 22.06 6.89
CA HIS A 574 24.06 23.26 7.74
C HIS A 574 24.79 23.02 9.07
N ALA A 575 24.63 21.82 9.67
CA ALA A 575 25.38 21.45 10.86
C ALA A 575 26.87 21.33 10.55
N CYS A 576 27.22 20.70 9.41
CA CYS A 576 28.60 20.62 8.93
C CYS A 576 29.19 22.01 8.64
N ARG A 577 28.44 22.91 8.00
CA ARG A 577 28.81 24.32 7.75
C ARG A 577 29.07 25.08 9.06
N ARG A 578 28.22 24.87 10.07
CA ARG A 578 28.40 25.45 11.40
C ARG A 578 29.70 24.94 12.03
N GLN A 579 29.91 23.63 12.02
CA GLN A 579 31.12 22.99 12.55
C GLN A 579 32.40 23.44 11.83
N PHE A 580 32.31 23.71 10.53
CA PHE A 580 33.40 24.30 9.76
C PHE A 580 33.68 25.74 10.23
N SER A 581 32.62 26.54 10.40
CA SER A 581 32.72 27.95 10.77
C SER A 581 33.22 28.16 12.20
N ASP A 582 32.83 27.29 13.13
CA ASP A 582 33.24 27.32 14.54
C ASP A 582 34.54 26.53 14.82
N LYS A 583 35.13 25.90 13.78
CA LYS A 583 36.36 25.09 13.84
C LYS A 583 36.24 23.85 14.75
N SER A 584 35.06 23.26 14.88
CA SER A 584 34.81 22.03 15.66
C SER A 584 34.85 20.73 14.84
N LEU A 585 35.09 20.80 13.52
CA LEU A 585 35.28 19.60 12.69
C LEU A 585 36.45 18.74 13.19
N ALA A 586 36.30 17.42 13.11
CA ALA A 586 37.36 16.46 13.42
C ALA A 586 38.37 16.34 12.26
N VAL A 587 39.07 17.44 11.96
CA VAL A 587 40.00 17.56 10.83
C VAL A 587 41.15 16.57 10.95
N ILE A 588 41.41 15.83 9.86
CA ILE A 588 42.66 15.08 9.65
C ILE A 588 43.63 15.97 8.87
N GLU A 589 43.18 16.49 7.73
CA GLU A 589 43.97 17.40 6.89
C GLU A 589 43.01 18.38 6.19
N GLN A 590 43.51 19.56 5.83
CA GLN A 590 42.69 20.55 5.15
C GLN A 590 43.49 21.34 4.12
N TYR A 591 42.85 21.59 2.99
CA TYR A 591 43.27 22.56 2.00
C TYR A 591 42.32 23.76 2.08
N ILE A 592 42.80 24.95 2.42
CA ILE A 592 41.97 26.18 2.49
C ILE A 592 42.78 27.34 1.90
N SER A 593 42.46 27.72 0.66
CA SER A 593 43.27 28.64 -0.14
C SER A 593 43.38 30.05 0.45
N TRP A 594 42.39 30.50 1.23
CA TRP A 594 42.38 31.85 1.82
C TRP A 594 43.11 31.95 3.17
N LEU A 595 43.45 30.82 3.79
CA LEU A 595 44.30 30.80 4.99
C LEU A 595 45.80 30.84 4.64
N GLU A 596 46.17 30.65 3.37
CA GLU A 596 47.57 30.64 2.90
C GLU A 596 48.16 32.05 2.73
N SER A 597 47.38 33.13 2.92
CA SER A 597 47.86 34.52 2.76
C SER A 597 48.65 35.08 3.96
N THR A 598 48.87 34.30 5.02
CA THR A 598 49.60 34.76 6.22
C THR A 598 50.57 33.71 6.76
N LYS A 599 51.73 33.51 6.14
CA LYS A 599 52.90 32.92 6.82
C LYS A 599 54.21 33.56 6.35
N GLU A 600 54.69 34.54 7.11
CA GLU A 600 56.11 34.87 7.20
C GLU A 600 56.79 33.93 8.22
N THR A 601 57.83 33.27 7.72
CA THR A 601 59.07 32.75 8.34
C THR A 601 59.23 32.71 9.88
N SER A 602 59.57 31.53 10.43
CA SER A 602 60.88 31.29 11.08
C SER A 602 61.14 29.82 11.46
N SER A 603 62.31 29.38 11.01
CA SER A 603 63.24 28.24 11.23
C SER A 603 63.30 27.49 12.60
N PRO A 604 64.06 26.36 12.71
CA PRO A 604 63.69 25.18 13.52
C PRO A 604 64.61 24.75 14.70
N GLU A 605 64.04 23.86 15.56
CA GLU A 605 64.63 22.74 16.37
C GLU A 605 65.51 22.97 17.64
N PRO A 606 65.73 21.98 18.57
CA PRO A 606 64.96 20.80 19.03
C PRO A 606 65.05 20.56 20.60
N PRO A 607 65.01 19.33 21.19
CA PRO A 607 63.91 18.81 22.05
C PRO A 607 64.26 18.59 23.54
N ARG A 608 63.29 18.55 24.47
CA ARG A 608 63.47 17.89 25.80
C ARG A 608 62.21 17.23 26.37
N LEU A 609 62.44 16.02 26.89
CA LEU A 609 61.55 15.05 27.52
C LEU A 609 61.02 15.46 28.92
N ALA A 610 59.77 15.03 29.16
CA ALA A 610 59.19 14.40 30.37
C ALA A 610 59.25 15.10 31.74
N ARG A 611 58.08 15.33 32.36
CA ARG A 611 57.45 14.39 33.33
C ARG A 611 56.14 14.91 33.95
N GLN A 612 55.20 13.96 34.07
CA GLN A 612 54.23 13.71 35.16
C GLN A 612 53.01 14.63 35.35
N ARG A 613 51.85 14.05 34.98
CA ARG A 613 50.55 14.30 35.64
C ARG A 613 50.47 13.49 36.94
N PRO A 614 49.79 13.99 38.00
CA PRO A 614 49.32 13.17 39.09
C PRO A 614 48.12 12.33 38.65
N LEU A 615 48.12 11.07 39.08
CA LEU A 615 46.97 10.16 39.12
C LEU A 615 46.06 10.53 40.30
N GLY A 616 44.75 10.36 40.09
CA GLY A 616 43.68 10.38 41.09
C GLY A 616 42.35 10.19 40.35
N GLU A 617 41.96 8.94 40.07
CA GLU A 617 40.99 8.15 40.86
C GLU A 617 39.62 8.81 41.03
N ASN A 618 38.64 8.29 40.30
CA ASN A 618 37.31 7.91 40.82
C ASN A 618 36.48 7.21 39.73
N SER A 619 36.69 5.91 39.56
CA SER A 619 35.73 5.00 38.94
C SER A 619 35.02 4.21 40.05
N ARG A 620 33.75 4.55 40.32
CA ARG A 620 32.88 3.74 41.19
C ARG A 620 32.04 2.82 40.30
N GLY A 621 32.30 1.51 40.40
CA GLY A 621 31.48 0.48 39.77
C GLY A 621 32.09 -0.92 39.62
N HIS A 622 33.21 -1.26 40.28
CA HIS A 622 33.94 -2.50 40.02
C HIS A 622 33.59 -3.65 40.99
N ARG A 623 33.48 -4.89 40.49
CA ARG A 623 33.53 -6.15 41.26
C ARG A 623 34.96 -6.72 41.17
N PRO A 624 35.81 -6.60 42.21
CA PRO A 624 37.26 -6.85 42.07
C PRO A 624 37.72 -8.32 41.94
N ASP A 625 36.86 -9.31 42.19
CA ASP A 625 37.32 -10.69 42.51
C ASP A 625 36.88 -11.79 41.51
N ARG A 626 36.40 -11.47 40.29
CA ARG A 626 36.05 -12.53 39.32
C ARG A 626 37.26 -12.93 38.47
N GLU A 627 37.75 -14.16 38.66
CA GLU A 627 38.69 -14.78 37.72
C GLU A 627 38.02 -14.97 36.36
N LEU A 628 38.60 -14.37 35.31
CA LEU A 628 38.14 -14.50 33.93
C LEU A 628 38.89 -15.68 33.27
N PRO A 629 38.20 -16.70 32.71
CA PRO A 629 38.86 -17.83 32.07
C PRO A 629 39.74 -17.39 30.90
N THR A 630 41.02 -17.77 30.94
CA THR A 630 42.03 -17.35 29.94
C THR A 630 41.62 -17.69 28.50
N GLU A 631 40.88 -18.79 28.29
CA GLU A 631 40.40 -19.22 26.97
C GLU A 631 39.35 -18.27 26.38
N VAL A 632 38.44 -17.75 27.22
CA VAL A 632 37.40 -16.78 26.80
C VAL A 632 38.03 -15.42 26.54
N VAL A 633 38.97 -14.99 27.40
CA VAL A 633 39.73 -13.76 27.20
C VAL A 633 40.53 -13.80 25.91
N GLN A 634 41.21 -14.92 25.63
CA GLN A 634 41.99 -15.07 24.40
C GLN A 634 41.09 -15.09 23.17
N THR A 635 39.94 -15.75 23.23
CA THR A 635 38.96 -15.76 22.14
C THR A 635 38.43 -14.35 21.88
N VAL A 636 38.10 -13.59 22.93
CA VAL A 636 37.73 -12.16 22.80
C VAL A 636 38.84 -11.35 22.14
N PHE A 637 40.09 -11.53 22.57
CA PHE A 637 41.23 -10.84 21.97
C PHE A 637 41.43 -11.23 20.51
N ASP A 638 41.30 -12.51 20.15
CA ASP A 638 41.47 -13.02 18.80
C ASP A 638 40.40 -12.46 17.86
N HIS A 639 39.15 -12.40 18.29
CA HIS A 639 38.06 -11.81 17.49
C HIS A 639 38.16 -10.29 17.37
N VAL A 640 38.56 -9.61 18.45
CA VAL A 640 38.85 -8.17 18.42
C VAL A 640 40.06 -7.89 17.53
N GLN A 641 41.13 -8.69 17.58
CA GLN A 641 42.31 -8.56 16.72
C GLN A 641 42.02 -8.92 15.26
N ARG A 642 41.18 -9.92 14.99
CA ARG A 642 40.78 -10.30 13.62
C ARG A 642 40.09 -9.15 12.89
N ILE A 643 39.25 -8.41 13.61
CA ILE A 643 38.44 -7.33 13.04
C ILE A 643 39.16 -5.98 13.13
N ALA A 644 39.84 -5.68 14.24
CA ALA A 644 40.62 -4.46 14.42
C ALA A 644 41.98 -4.49 13.70
N LYS A 645 42.53 -5.67 13.41
CA LYS A 645 43.83 -5.91 12.73
C LYS A 645 44.98 -5.17 13.41
N GLU A 646 45.79 -4.40 12.65
CA GLU A 646 46.95 -3.65 13.16
C GLU A 646 46.62 -2.63 14.27
N ARG A 647 45.33 -2.30 14.48
CA ARG A 647 44.84 -1.38 15.53
C ARG A 647 44.84 -2.01 16.93
N ALA A 648 44.99 -3.33 17.05
CA ALA A 648 44.91 -4.09 18.31
C ALA A 648 46.27 -4.70 18.73
N GLY A 649 47.36 -3.96 18.52
CA GLY A 649 48.74 -4.46 18.71
C GLY A 649 49.10 -4.90 20.14
N ASN A 650 48.51 -4.28 21.18
CA ASN A 650 48.67 -4.65 22.59
C ASN A 650 47.30 -4.63 23.29
N LEU A 651 46.46 -5.65 23.08
CA LEU A 651 45.20 -5.78 23.81
C LEU A 651 45.46 -6.17 25.26
N THR A 652 44.76 -5.49 26.16
CA THR A 652 44.63 -5.84 27.57
C THR A 652 43.15 -5.96 27.90
N LEU A 653 42.81 -6.55 29.04
CA LEU A 653 41.41 -6.65 29.47
C LEU A 653 40.78 -5.25 29.60
N ASP A 654 41.54 -4.25 29.96
CA ASP A 654 41.05 -2.88 30.14
C ASP A 654 41.09 -2.05 28.84
N THR A 655 41.45 -2.67 27.70
CA THR A 655 41.43 -2.00 26.40
C THR A 655 39.99 -1.67 26.01
N ASN A 656 39.72 -0.38 25.84
CA ASN A 656 38.42 0.11 25.41
C ASN A 656 38.22 -0.13 23.91
N ILE A 657 37.30 -1.04 23.55
CA ILE A 657 36.98 -1.40 22.16
C ILE A 657 36.32 -0.26 21.39
N VAL A 658 35.77 0.76 22.07
CA VAL A 658 35.24 1.99 21.46
C VAL A 658 36.38 2.95 21.08
N GLU A 659 37.46 2.99 21.87
CA GLU A 659 38.63 3.85 21.62
C GLU A 659 39.60 3.29 20.57
N LEU A 660 39.43 2.03 20.13
CA LEU A 660 40.19 1.41 19.03
C LEU A 660 39.85 1.98 17.63
N GLY A 661 38.98 2.99 17.54
CA GLY A 661 38.63 3.63 16.27
C GLY A 661 37.80 2.74 15.34
N LEU A 662 37.01 1.83 15.90
CA LEU A 662 36.11 0.92 15.17
C LEU A 662 34.77 1.59 14.86
N ASP A 663 34.14 1.32 13.72
CA ASP A 663 32.90 2.00 13.30
C ASP A 663 31.71 1.24 13.90
N SER A 664 30.50 1.77 13.72
CA SER A 664 29.31 1.10 14.21
C SER A 664 29.07 -0.26 13.53
N LEU A 665 29.62 -0.52 12.35
CA LEU A 665 29.51 -1.79 11.63
C LEU A 665 30.57 -2.80 12.08
N GLU A 666 31.83 -2.41 12.21
CA GLU A 666 32.94 -3.24 12.71
C GLU A 666 32.74 -3.63 14.18
N ARG A 667 32.19 -2.72 15.01
CA ARG A 667 31.82 -3.06 16.39
C ARG A 667 30.71 -4.11 16.44
N MET A 668 29.72 -3.98 15.57
CA MET A 668 28.67 -4.99 15.41
C MET A 668 29.21 -6.29 14.80
N GLU A 669 30.27 -6.23 14.00
CA GLU A 669 30.97 -7.40 13.47
C GLU A 669 31.77 -8.13 14.55
N ILE A 670 32.37 -7.42 15.51
CA ILE A 670 33.01 -8.03 16.70
C ILE A 670 31.96 -8.75 17.54
N VAL A 671 30.86 -8.07 17.83
CA VAL A 671 29.72 -8.64 18.55
C VAL A 671 29.20 -9.88 17.82
N SER A 672 28.84 -9.77 16.54
CA SER A 672 28.32 -10.89 15.76
C SER A 672 29.30 -12.05 15.68
N SER A 673 30.61 -11.76 15.58
CA SER A 673 31.63 -12.79 15.52
C SER A 673 31.82 -13.51 16.85
N LEU A 674 31.61 -12.83 17.97
CA LEU A 674 31.67 -13.43 19.30
C LEU A 674 30.40 -14.24 19.56
N GLU A 675 29.23 -13.75 19.17
CA GLU A 675 27.98 -14.50 19.27
C GLU A 675 28.03 -15.81 18.46
N GLU A 676 28.63 -15.77 17.27
CA GLU A 676 28.86 -16.95 16.44
C GLU A 676 29.87 -17.91 17.08
N ALA A 677 30.96 -17.38 17.67
CA ALA A 677 32.00 -18.19 18.30
C ALA A 677 31.52 -18.93 19.56
N PHE A 678 30.66 -18.30 20.36
CA PHE A 678 30.12 -18.86 21.61
C PHE A 678 28.71 -19.46 21.44
N GLY A 679 28.12 -19.42 20.25
CA GLY A 679 26.83 -20.04 19.94
C GLY A 679 25.63 -19.45 20.70
N ALA A 680 25.73 -18.22 21.19
CA ALA A 680 24.70 -17.52 21.96
C ALA A 680 24.75 -16.01 21.69
N ARG A 681 23.64 -15.29 21.89
CA ARG A 681 23.55 -13.86 21.61
C ARG A 681 23.69 -13.02 22.88
N PHE A 682 24.30 -11.84 22.75
CA PHE A 682 24.21 -10.85 23.80
C PHE A 682 22.79 -10.28 23.85
N PRO A 683 22.20 -10.05 25.03
CA PRO A 683 20.95 -9.31 25.13
C PRO A 683 21.10 -7.92 24.50
N GLU A 684 20.11 -7.45 23.72
CA GLU A 684 20.17 -6.14 23.02
C GLU A 684 20.45 -4.95 23.97
N GLN A 685 20.11 -5.12 25.24
CA GLN A 685 20.30 -4.14 26.30
C GLN A 685 21.77 -4.01 26.75
N VAL A 686 22.58 -5.06 26.57
CA VAL A 686 23.98 -5.18 27.04
C VAL A 686 24.97 -4.71 25.96
N LEU A 687 24.63 -4.83 24.69
CA LEU A 687 25.47 -4.38 23.57
C LEU A 687 25.95 -2.91 23.65
N PRO A 688 25.14 -1.95 24.11
CA PRO A 688 25.58 -0.56 24.27
C PRO A 688 26.40 -0.32 25.54
N THR A 689 26.47 -1.28 26.47
CA THR A 689 27.18 -1.15 27.75
C THR A 689 28.57 -1.75 27.74
N ILE A 690 28.90 -2.57 26.74
CA ILE A 690 30.20 -3.21 26.59
C ILE A 690 31.19 -2.23 25.94
N GLU A 691 32.17 -1.75 26.70
CA GLU A 691 33.15 -0.75 26.25
C GLU A 691 34.58 -1.28 26.30
N THR A 692 34.89 -2.28 27.12
CA THR A 692 36.23 -2.88 27.27
C THR A 692 36.24 -4.37 26.96
N CYS A 693 37.40 -4.92 26.60
CA CYS A 693 37.55 -6.37 26.41
C CYS A 693 37.14 -7.16 27.68
N ARG A 694 37.34 -6.60 28.88
CA ARG A 694 36.88 -7.15 30.16
C ARG A 694 35.37 -7.28 30.22
N GLU A 695 34.65 -6.21 29.90
CA GLU A 695 33.18 -6.20 29.90
C GLU A 695 32.62 -7.13 28.82
N VAL A 696 33.30 -7.26 27.67
CA VAL A 696 32.95 -8.27 26.65
C VAL A 696 33.07 -9.67 27.25
N THR A 697 34.19 -9.98 27.92
CA THR A 697 34.43 -11.28 28.55
C THR A 697 33.43 -11.56 29.67
N GLU A 698 33.14 -10.58 30.53
CA GLU A 698 32.17 -10.71 31.62
C GLU A 698 30.75 -10.94 31.07
N ALA A 699 30.35 -10.19 30.03
CA ALA A 699 29.06 -10.37 29.37
C ALA A 699 28.93 -11.76 28.70
N ILE A 700 30.02 -12.31 28.15
CA ILE A 700 30.03 -13.70 27.65
C ILE A 700 29.81 -14.68 28.80
N LEU A 701 30.51 -14.51 29.93
CA LEU A 701 30.37 -15.40 31.10
C LEU A 701 29.00 -15.31 31.77
N ASP A 702 28.34 -14.15 31.71
CA ASP A 702 27.04 -13.92 32.34
C ASP A 702 25.85 -14.33 31.47
N HIS A 703 26.03 -14.38 30.16
CA HIS A 703 24.93 -14.54 29.21
C HIS A 703 25.11 -15.67 28.20
N MET A 704 26.26 -16.37 28.17
CA MET A 704 26.53 -17.45 27.21
C MET A 704 26.98 -18.75 27.91
N PRO A 705 26.38 -19.92 27.59
CA PRO A 705 26.77 -21.20 28.17
C PRO A 705 28.10 -21.71 27.58
N LEU A 706 29.10 -21.96 28.43
CA LEU A 706 30.47 -22.36 28.04
C LEU A 706 30.71 -23.88 27.91
N GLU A 707 29.68 -24.73 28.06
CA GLU A 707 29.85 -26.18 27.93
C GLU A 707 29.61 -26.67 26.48
N GLY A 708 30.68 -27.18 25.85
CA GLY A 708 30.59 -28.32 24.93
C GLY A 708 30.32 -28.07 23.45
N HIS A 709 31.16 -27.28 22.77
CA HIS A 709 31.15 -27.23 21.30
C HIS A 709 31.71 -28.52 20.66
N LYS A 710 30.79 -29.40 20.25
CA LYS A 710 31.01 -30.30 19.11
C LYS A 710 29.75 -30.35 18.27
N HIS A 711 29.64 -29.54 17.22
CA HIS A 711 28.91 -29.95 16.02
C HIS A 711 29.48 -29.33 14.74
N SER A 712 30.29 -30.15 14.08
CA SER A 712 30.34 -30.41 12.63
C SER A 712 29.41 -29.57 11.75
N HIS A 713 30.02 -28.91 10.75
CA HIS A 713 29.35 -28.48 9.52
C HIS A 713 28.52 -29.63 8.95
N SER A 714 27.20 -29.50 8.96
CA SER A 714 26.31 -30.32 8.13
C SER A 714 25.83 -29.51 6.94
N ALA A 715 26.00 -30.10 5.76
CA ALA A 715 25.46 -29.63 4.51
C ALA A 715 23.97 -29.26 4.61
N ARG A 716 23.59 -28.26 3.81
CA ARG A 716 22.23 -27.74 3.60
C ARG A 716 21.16 -28.83 3.72
N ILE A 717 20.38 -28.77 4.79
CA ILE A 717 19.04 -29.36 4.79
C ILE A 717 18.15 -28.32 4.10
N VAL A 718 17.61 -28.69 2.93
CA VAL A 718 16.46 -28.02 2.33
C VAL A 718 15.42 -27.96 3.44
N ALA A 719 15.01 -26.76 3.88
CA ALA A 719 13.95 -26.61 4.86
C ALA A 719 12.80 -27.53 4.44
N GLU A 720 12.41 -28.44 5.34
CA GLU A 720 11.37 -29.42 5.07
C GLU A 720 10.16 -28.65 4.55
N ILE A 721 9.75 -28.90 3.30
CA ILE A 721 8.54 -28.27 2.76
C ILE A 721 7.45 -28.68 3.75
N THR A 722 6.84 -27.72 4.43
CA THR A 722 5.87 -28.00 5.46
C THR A 722 4.57 -28.44 4.80
N PRO A 723 3.80 -29.38 5.39
CA PRO A 723 2.55 -29.85 4.81
C PRO A 723 1.60 -28.72 4.39
N ASP A 724 1.55 -27.60 5.09
CA ASP A 724 0.73 -26.44 4.71
C ASP A 724 1.14 -25.72 3.42
N SER A 725 2.27 -26.09 2.80
CA SER A 725 2.74 -25.58 1.51
C SER A 725 2.54 -26.55 0.33
N TYR A 726 2.18 -27.82 0.56
CA TYR A 726 1.94 -28.80 -0.52
C TYR A 726 0.77 -29.78 -0.28
N ASP A 727 0.42 -30.03 0.98
CA ASP A 727 -0.78 -30.74 1.37
C ASP A 727 -1.94 -29.75 1.47
N ILE A 728 -2.82 -29.79 0.46
CA ILE A 728 -4.04 -28.96 0.37
C ILE A 728 -4.85 -29.01 1.67
N SER A 729 -4.86 -30.13 2.40
CA SER A 729 -5.60 -30.25 3.67
C SER A 729 -5.06 -29.35 4.77
N GLN A 730 -3.79 -28.94 4.66
CA GLN A 730 -3.08 -28.11 5.61
C GLN A 730 -2.97 -26.65 5.15
N PHE A 731 -3.40 -26.31 3.94
CA PHE A 731 -3.43 -24.93 3.46
C PHE A 731 -4.22 -24.06 4.44
N PRO A 732 -3.70 -22.89 4.87
CA PRO A 732 -4.36 -22.04 5.84
C PRO A 732 -5.83 -21.70 5.47
N GLU A 733 -6.09 -21.49 4.19
CA GLU A 733 -7.42 -21.18 3.65
C GLU A 733 -8.38 -22.38 3.76
N VAL A 734 -7.88 -23.59 3.55
CA VAL A 734 -8.65 -24.83 3.65
C VAL A 734 -8.97 -25.15 5.11
N ARG A 735 -8.00 -25.00 6.02
CA ARG A 735 -8.24 -25.15 7.47
C ARG A 735 -9.24 -24.11 7.99
N ALA A 736 -9.13 -22.86 7.54
CA ALA A 736 -10.10 -21.82 7.87
C ALA A 736 -11.50 -22.10 7.32
N LEU A 737 -11.62 -22.70 6.13
CA LEU A 737 -12.89 -23.15 5.57
C LEU A 737 -13.50 -24.28 6.42
N GLN A 738 -12.70 -25.29 6.80
CA GLN A 738 -13.13 -26.40 7.66
C GLN A 738 -13.58 -25.94 9.05
N GLN A 739 -12.90 -24.95 9.64
CA GLN A 739 -13.32 -24.34 10.90
C GLN A 739 -14.67 -23.63 10.78
N ASN A 740 -14.93 -22.88 9.69
CA ASN A 740 -16.24 -22.26 9.47
C ASN A 740 -17.35 -23.31 9.35
N PHE A 741 -17.11 -24.40 8.60
CA PHE A 741 -18.08 -25.49 8.50
C PHE A 741 -18.34 -26.16 9.86
N THR A 742 -17.31 -26.32 10.70
CA THR A 742 -17.46 -26.86 12.06
C THR A 742 -18.29 -25.93 12.93
N MET A 743 -18.08 -24.62 12.85
CA MET A 743 -18.86 -23.62 13.59
C MET A 743 -20.34 -23.62 13.18
N VAL A 744 -20.64 -23.64 11.88
CA VAL A 744 -22.01 -23.71 11.35
C VAL A 744 -22.71 -24.98 11.84
N ARG A 745 -22.01 -26.13 11.79
CA ARG A 745 -22.51 -27.42 12.29
C ARG A 745 -22.77 -27.39 13.80
N ASN A 746 -21.88 -26.79 14.58
CA ASN A 746 -22.01 -26.67 16.04
C ASN A 746 -23.15 -25.73 16.45
N ALA A 747 -23.49 -24.73 15.62
CA ALA A 747 -24.68 -23.89 15.80
C ALA A 747 -25.99 -24.62 15.43
N GLY A 748 -25.93 -25.91 15.11
CA GLY A 748 -27.05 -26.72 14.66
C GLY A 748 -27.57 -26.35 13.27
N LEU A 749 -26.85 -25.51 12.52
CA LEU A 749 -27.21 -25.04 11.18
C LEU A 749 -26.62 -25.97 10.12
N GLN A 750 -27.39 -26.30 9.09
CA GLN A 750 -26.90 -27.05 7.94
C GLN A 750 -26.26 -26.10 6.93
N ASN A 751 -25.33 -26.61 6.12
CA ASN A 751 -24.77 -25.85 5.01
C ASN A 751 -25.89 -25.58 3.98
N PRO A 752 -26.28 -24.31 3.74
CA PRO A 752 -27.33 -24.00 2.77
C PRO A 752 -26.86 -24.20 1.32
N TYR A 753 -25.54 -24.31 1.10
CA TYR A 753 -24.93 -24.47 -0.21
C TYR A 753 -24.77 -25.95 -0.58
N PHE A 754 -24.80 -26.24 -1.89
CA PHE A 754 -24.68 -27.58 -2.46
C PHE A 754 -25.82 -28.54 -2.07
N SER A 755 -27.04 -28.03 -1.86
CA SER A 755 -28.25 -28.86 -1.74
C SER A 755 -28.42 -29.71 -3.00
N VAL A 756 -28.75 -31.00 -2.82
CA VAL A 756 -28.92 -31.94 -3.92
C VAL A 756 -30.34 -31.84 -4.47
N HIS A 757 -30.47 -31.46 -5.73
CA HIS A 757 -31.75 -31.40 -6.44
C HIS A 757 -31.94 -32.69 -7.25
N GLU A 758 -32.99 -33.45 -6.94
CA GLU A 758 -33.20 -34.81 -7.47
C GLU A 758 -33.89 -34.85 -8.85
N GLY A 759 -34.26 -33.69 -9.41
CA GLY A 759 -35.00 -33.62 -10.67
C GLY A 759 -34.98 -32.24 -11.33
N LYS A 760 -35.87 -32.05 -12.31
CA LYS A 760 -36.05 -30.78 -13.01
C LYS A 760 -36.38 -29.67 -11.99
N THR A 761 -35.76 -28.50 -12.16
CA THR A 761 -36.03 -27.33 -11.32
C THR A 761 -36.79 -26.28 -12.13
N THR A 762 -38.08 -26.12 -11.82
CA THR A 762 -38.98 -25.11 -12.39
C THR A 762 -39.33 -24.08 -11.31
N ASP A 763 -40.60 -23.70 -11.18
CA ASP A 763 -41.22 -23.12 -9.99
C ASP A 763 -41.16 -24.04 -8.75
N LYS A 764 -40.85 -25.33 -8.96
CA LYS A 764 -40.69 -26.36 -7.92
C LYS A 764 -39.36 -27.08 -8.04
N THR A 765 -38.97 -27.75 -6.95
CA THR A 765 -37.80 -28.63 -6.91
C THR A 765 -37.94 -29.71 -5.85
N THR A 766 -37.18 -30.81 -5.97
CA THR A 766 -37.14 -31.90 -4.98
C THR A 766 -35.76 -31.95 -4.32
N ILE A 767 -35.73 -31.81 -2.99
CA ILE A 767 -34.52 -31.87 -2.17
C ILE A 767 -34.81 -32.81 -0.98
N ASP A 768 -33.94 -33.79 -0.75
CA ASP A 768 -34.08 -34.81 0.29
C ASP A 768 -35.46 -35.51 0.25
N GLY A 769 -35.91 -35.88 -0.96
CA GLY A 769 -37.22 -36.49 -1.21
C GLY A 769 -38.44 -35.60 -0.96
N ARG A 770 -38.27 -34.31 -0.64
CA ARG A 770 -39.36 -33.34 -0.38
C ARG A 770 -39.54 -32.40 -1.57
N GLU A 771 -40.78 -32.24 -2.04
CA GLU A 771 -41.12 -31.21 -3.03
C GLU A 771 -41.23 -29.83 -2.34
N LEU A 772 -40.54 -28.84 -2.91
CA LEU A 772 -40.44 -27.46 -2.40
C LEU A 772 -40.77 -26.46 -3.51
N ILE A 773 -41.32 -25.30 -3.15
CA ILE A 773 -41.42 -24.14 -4.07
C ILE A 773 -40.01 -23.56 -4.24
N SER A 774 -39.54 -23.44 -5.47
CA SER A 774 -38.19 -22.98 -5.78
C SER A 774 -38.17 -21.49 -6.12
N TRP A 775 -37.31 -20.75 -5.43
CA TRP A 775 -36.96 -19.35 -5.70
C TRP A 775 -35.46 -19.17 -5.94
N ALA A 776 -34.71 -20.28 -6.00
CA ALA A 776 -33.26 -20.32 -6.09
C ALA A 776 -32.73 -20.59 -7.51
N SER A 777 -33.62 -20.62 -8.51
CA SER A 777 -33.29 -20.99 -9.90
C SER A 777 -33.45 -19.81 -10.85
N TYR A 778 -32.46 -19.60 -11.73
CA TYR A 778 -32.47 -18.58 -12.78
C TYR A 778 -33.27 -18.99 -14.04
N ASN A 779 -34.20 -19.96 -13.91
CA ASN A 779 -35.03 -20.47 -15.00
C ASN A 779 -36.23 -19.54 -15.27
N TYR A 780 -35.95 -18.27 -15.61
CA TYR A 780 -36.94 -17.18 -15.68
C TYR A 780 -38.16 -17.50 -16.55
N LEU A 781 -37.97 -18.14 -17.69
CA LEU A 781 -39.05 -18.43 -18.64
C LEU A 781 -39.53 -19.90 -18.60
N GLY A 782 -39.01 -20.68 -17.64
CA GLY A 782 -39.35 -22.11 -17.51
C GLY A 782 -38.79 -22.98 -18.64
N MET A 783 -37.74 -22.52 -19.35
CA MET A 783 -37.16 -23.21 -20.51
C MET A 783 -36.37 -24.45 -20.14
N SER A 784 -35.71 -24.44 -18.97
CA SER A 784 -35.02 -25.63 -18.47
C SER A 784 -36.06 -26.69 -18.08
N GLY A 785 -36.14 -27.75 -18.88
CA GLY A 785 -37.09 -28.84 -18.70
C GLY A 785 -38.37 -28.76 -19.54
N ASP A 786 -38.54 -27.71 -20.36
CA ASP A 786 -39.63 -27.56 -21.32
C ASP A 786 -39.56 -28.67 -22.41
N PRO A 787 -40.69 -29.28 -22.81
CA PRO A 787 -40.68 -30.36 -23.80
C PRO A 787 -40.06 -29.99 -25.16
N VAL A 788 -40.29 -28.75 -25.65
CA VAL A 788 -39.79 -28.29 -26.94
C VAL A 788 -38.28 -28.09 -26.89
N VAL A 789 -37.80 -27.45 -25.81
CA VAL A 789 -36.36 -27.24 -25.58
C VAL A 789 -35.64 -28.58 -25.40
N THR A 790 -36.25 -29.51 -24.66
CA THR A 790 -35.71 -30.86 -24.45
C THR A 790 -35.63 -31.63 -25.77
N ALA A 791 -36.64 -31.52 -26.63
CA ALA A 791 -36.63 -32.15 -27.96
C ALA A 791 -35.51 -31.57 -28.83
N ALA A 792 -35.37 -30.24 -28.90
CA ALA A 792 -34.31 -29.59 -29.68
C ALA A 792 -32.89 -29.99 -29.22
N ALA A 793 -32.70 -30.19 -27.92
CA ALA A 793 -31.44 -30.70 -27.37
C ALA A 793 -31.15 -32.14 -27.81
N LYS A 794 -32.17 -33.00 -27.84
CA LYS A 794 -32.08 -34.40 -28.30
C LYS A 794 -31.83 -34.47 -29.80
N ASP A 795 -32.53 -33.68 -30.60
CA ASP A 795 -32.31 -33.63 -32.04
C ASP A 795 -30.87 -33.22 -32.37
N ALA A 796 -30.34 -32.22 -31.67
CA ALA A 796 -28.94 -31.82 -31.83
C ALA A 796 -27.95 -32.90 -31.33
N LEU A 797 -28.30 -33.65 -30.29
CA LEU A 797 -27.51 -34.79 -29.82
C LEU A 797 -27.47 -35.90 -30.88
N ASP A 798 -28.61 -36.28 -31.43
CA ASP A 798 -28.74 -37.35 -32.40
C ASP A 798 -28.04 -37.00 -33.72
N GLN A 799 -28.10 -35.72 -34.14
CA GLN A 799 -27.49 -35.27 -35.38
C GLN A 799 -25.99 -34.98 -35.27
N PHE A 800 -25.54 -34.31 -34.19
CA PHE A 800 -24.18 -33.75 -34.10
C PHE A 800 -23.32 -34.39 -33.00
N GLY A 801 -23.87 -35.27 -32.18
CA GLY A 801 -23.19 -35.90 -31.06
C GLY A 801 -23.01 -35.00 -29.84
N THR A 802 -22.19 -35.45 -28.89
CA THR A 802 -22.03 -34.81 -27.56
C THR A 802 -20.93 -33.75 -27.49
N SER A 803 -20.10 -33.60 -28.53
CA SER A 803 -18.90 -32.75 -28.51
C SER A 803 -18.71 -32.01 -29.83
N VAL A 804 -18.04 -30.85 -29.79
CA VAL A 804 -17.57 -30.17 -31.01
C VAL A 804 -16.27 -30.76 -31.56
N SER A 805 -15.64 -31.67 -30.81
CA SER A 805 -14.47 -32.50 -31.18
C SER A 805 -13.11 -31.81 -31.23
N ALA A 806 -13.03 -30.48 -31.35
CA ALA A 806 -11.83 -29.66 -31.16
C ALA A 806 -12.22 -28.17 -31.08
N SER A 807 -11.23 -27.27 -30.96
CA SER A 807 -11.48 -25.83 -31.14
C SER A 807 -12.12 -25.56 -32.50
N ARG A 808 -13.18 -24.75 -32.51
CA ARG A 808 -13.94 -24.39 -33.72
C ARG A 808 -13.08 -23.70 -34.79
N LEU A 809 -11.99 -23.03 -34.39
CA LEU A 809 -11.03 -22.44 -35.33
C LEU A 809 -10.27 -23.52 -36.13
N VAL A 810 -9.95 -24.65 -35.50
CA VAL A 810 -9.08 -25.69 -36.08
C VAL A 810 -9.90 -26.79 -36.75
N SER A 811 -10.96 -27.28 -36.11
CA SER A 811 -11.76 -28.39 -36.63
C SER A 811 -12.97 -27.96 -37.48
N GLY A 812 -13.19 -26.65 -37.62
CA GLY A 812 -14.38 -26.10 -38.27
C GLY A 812 -15.62 -26.09 -37.38
N GLU A 813 -16.71 -25.53 -37.91
CA GLU A 813 -17.97 -25.32 -37.19
C GLU A 813 -19.06 -26.32 -37.57
N LYS A 814 -19.98 -26.59 -36.63
CA LYS A 814 -21.22 -27.32 -36.92
C LYS A 814 -22.32 -26.31 -37.24
N THR A 815 -23.24 -26.67 -38.12
CA THR A 815 -24.31 -25.77 -38.59
C THR A 815 -25.18 -25.25 -37.44
N ILE A 816 -25.41 -26.06 -36.40
CA ILE A 816 -26.19 -25.66 -35.23
C ILE A 816 -25.61 -24.45 -34.49
N HIS A 817 -24.28 -24.27 -34.47
CA HIS A 817 -23.64 -23.09 -33.85
C HIS A 817 -23.85 -21.83 -34.68
N GLN A 818 -23.75 -21.95 -36.00
CA GLN A 818 -24.00 -20.84 -36.92
C GLN A 818 -25.47 -20.41 -36.90
N GLU A 819 -26.38 -21.37 -36.86
CA GLU A 819 -27.81 -21.10 -36.69
C GLU A 819 -28.11 -20.41 -35.37
N LEU A 820 -27.49 -20.86 -34.28
CA LEU A 820 -27.63 -20.25 -32.95
C LEU A 820 -27.13 -18.81 -32.94
N GLU A 821 -25.91 -18.56 -33.42
CA GLU A 821 -25.28 -17.25 -33.46
C GLU A 821 -26.09 -16.26 -34.30
N ARG A 822 -26.50 -16.65 -35.51
CA ARG A 822 -27.37 -15.82 -36.36
C ARG A 822 -28.72 -15.55 -35.70
N ALA A 823 -29.35 -16.56 -35.12
CA ALA A 823 -30.67 -16.39 -34.51
C ALA A 823 -30.64 -15.40 -33.34
N PHE A 824 -29.55 -15.37 -32.56
CA PHE A 824 -29.34 -14.42 -31.48
C PHE A 824 -28.96 -13.02 -31.98
N ALA A 825 -28.09 -12.90 -32.99
CA ALA A 825 -27.80 -11.63 -33.63
C ALA A 825 -29.08 -10.97 -34.16
N ASP A 826 -29.93 -11.75 -34.86
CA ASP A 826 -31.24 -11.30 -35.36
C ASP A 826 -32.21 -10.93 -34.23
N PHE A 827 -32.15 -11.64 -33.10
CA PHE A 827 -33.04 -11.39 -31.97
C PHE A 827 -32.67 -10.10 -31.23
N ILE A 828 -31.37 -9.89 -30.97
CA ILE A 828 -30.87 -8.68 -30.31
C ILE A 828 -30.95 -7.48 -31.28
N GLY A 829 -30.74 -7.70 -32.58
CA GLY A 829 -30.72 -6.66 -33.61
C GLY A 829 -29.32 -6.15 -33.93
N THR A 830 -28.29 -6.97 -33.74
CA THR A 830 -26.89 -6.69 -34.08
C THR A 830 -26.51 -7.30 -35.43
N GLU A 831 -25.27 -7.08 -35.89
CA GLU A 831 -24.82 -7.58 -37.19
C GLU A 831 -24.37 -9.05 -37.14
N ASP A 832 -23.68 -9.44 -36.08
CA ASP A 832 -23.24 -10.82 -35.88
C ASP A 832 -23.15 -11.14 -34.38
N ALA A 833 -22.91 -12.42 -34.07
CA ALA A 833 -22.66 -12.89 -32.72
C ALA A 833 -21.70 -14.09 -32.66
N VAL A 834 -21.11 -14.34 -31.50
CA VAL A 834 -20.29 -15.52 -31.21
C VAL A 834 -20.68 -16.14 -29.88
N THR A 835 -20.75 -17.46 -29.85
CA THR A 835 -21.05 -18.24 -28.64
C THR A 835 -19.81 -18.91 -28.06
N MET A 836 -19.73 -18.92 -26.73
CA MET A 836 -18.65 -19.53 -25.95
C MET A 836 -19.23 -20.44 -24.85
N VAL A 837 -18.37 -21.23 -24.19
CA VAL A 837 -18.76 -22.33 -23.30
C VAL A 837 -19.44 -21.88 -22.00
N GLY A 838 -19.16 -20.67 -21.49
CA GLY A 838 -19.77 -20.19 -20.26
C GLY A 838 -19.79 -18.68 -20.14
N GLY A 839 -20.90 -18.13 -19.63
CA GLY A 839 -21.09 -16.68 -19.52
C GLY A 839 -20.04 -15.98 -18.65
N HIS A 840 -19.64 -16.58 -17.52
CA HIS A 840 -18.59 -16.01 -16.66
C HIS A 840 -17.26 -15.86 -17.41
N ALA A 841 -16.78 -16.95 -18.02
CA ALA A 841 -15.54 -16.98 -18.78
C ALA A 841 -15.58 -16.10 -20.04
N THR A 842 -16.77 -15.90 -20.63
CA THR A 842 -16.96 -14.96 -21.76
C THR A 842 -16.58 -13.53 -21.36
N ASN A 843 -17.06 -13.05 -20.20
CA ASN A 843 -16.68 -11.73 -19.71
C ASN A 843 -15.17 -11.65 -19.42
N GLU A 844 -14.60 -12.65 -18.73
CA GLU A 844 -13.17 -12.69 -18.42
C GLU A 844 -12.30 -12.60 -19.67
N THR A 845 -12.58 -13.46 -20.66
CA THR A 845 -11.75 -13.54 -21.86
C THR A 845 -11.96 -12.38 -22.82
N VAL A 846 -13.17 -11.82 -22.93
CA VAL A 846 -13.47 -10.75 -23.89
C VAL A 846 -12.95 -9.42 -23.36
N ILE A 847 -13.20 -9.09 -22.10
CA ILE A 847 -12.66 -7.87 -21.49
C ILE A 847 -11.12 -7.96 -21.45
N GLY A 848 -10.58 -9.12 -21.05
CA GLY A 848 -9.15 -9.40 -21.08
C GLY A 848 -8.49 -9.27 -22.46
N HIS A 849 -9.28 -9.23 -23.54
CA HIS A 849 -8.80 -9.13 -24.91
C HIS A 849 -9.04 -7.75 -25.56
N VAL A 850 -10.17 -7.10 -25.22
CA VAL A 850 -10.59 -5.81 -25.81
C VAL A 850 -9.73 -4.64 -25.29
N VAL A 851 -9.37 -4.71 -24.01
CA VAL A 851 -8.55 -3.70 -23.31
C VAL A 851 -7.29 -4.33 -22.72
N GLY A 852 -6.27 -3.51 -22.44
CA GLY A 852 -5.05 -3.96 -21.79
C GLY A 852 -4.28 -2.84 -21.07
N PRO A 853 -2.99 -3.03 -20.73
CA PRO A 853 -2.17 -1.97 -20.15
C PRO A 853 -2.21 -0.68 -20.98
N GLY A 854 -2.39 0.46 -20.31
CA GLY A 854 -2.59 1.77 -20.95
C GLY A 854 -4.03 2.12 -21.36
N ASP A 855 -4.98 1.20 -21.17
CA ASP A 855 -6.43 1.45 -21.31
C ASP A 855 -7.10 1.61 -19.94
N LEU A 856 -8.35 2.08 -19.93
CA LEU A 856 -9.20 2.24 -18.74
C LEU A 856 -10.49 1.41 -18.84
N VAL A 857 -10.83 0.70 -17.78
CA VAL A 857 -12.18 0.13 -17.58
C VAL A 857 -12.90 0.96 -16.51
N LEU A 858 -13.95 1.67 -16.95
CA LEU A 858 -14.86 2.39 -16.08
C LEU A 858 -16.10 1.51 -15.89
N HIS A 859 -16.42 1.13 -14.66
CA HIS A 859 -17.50 0.16 -14.43
C HIS A 859 -18.37 0.57 -13.25
N ASP A 860 -19.62 0.12 -13.27
CA ASP A 860 -20.55 0.33 -12.17
C ASP A 860 -20.05 -0.34 -10.88
N ALA A 861 -20.21 0.32 -9.72
CA ALA A 861 -19.79 -0.22 -8.42
C ALA A 861 -20.39 -1.62 -8.12
N PHE A 862 -21.59 -1.92 -8.61
CA PHE A 862 -22.28 -3.20 -8.39
C PHE A 862 -22.03 -4.23 -9.50
N ALA A 863 -21.15 -3.91 -10.46
CA ALA A 863 -20.83 -4.80 -11.57
C ALA A 863 -20.41 -6.20 -11.09
N HIS A 864 -20.98 -7.22 -11.74
CA HIS A 864 -20.85 -8.61 -11.40
C HIS A 864 -19.39 -9.08 -11.47
N ASN A 865 -19.02 -10.03 -10.59
CA ASN A 865 -17.64 -10.47 -10.42
C ASN A 865 -16.95 -10.87 -11.73
N SER A 866 -17.66 -11.44 -12.70
CA SER A 866 -17.07 -11.79 -14.01
C SER A 866 -16.53 -10.59 -14.78
N LEU A 867 -17.21 -9.45 -14.73
CA LEU A 867 -16.76 -8.20 -15.34
C LEU A 867 -15.52 -7.68 -14.62
N LEU A 868 -15.51 -7.83 -13.29
CA LEU A 868 -14.39 -7.44 -12.43
C LEU A 868 -13.15 -8.27 -12.70
N GLN A 869 -13.28 -9.60 -12.80
CA GLN A 869 -12.17 -10.49 -13.13
C GLN A 869 -11.63 -10.21 -14.53
N GLY A 870 -12.51 -9.99 -15.52
CA GLY A 870 -12.06 -9.60 -16.87
C GLY A 870 -11.25 -8.31 -16.88
N ALA A 871 -11.67 -7.29 -16.11
CA ALA A 871 -10.92 -6.05 -15.98
C ALA A 871 -9.58 -6.22 -15.23
N ILE A 872 -9.50 -7.14 -14.25
CA ILE A 872 -8.25 -7.43 -13.54
C ILE A 872 -7.27 -8.18 -14.46
N LEU A 873 -7.76 -9.19 -15.17
CA LEU A 873 -6.95 -10.04 -16.05
C LEU A 873 -6.46 -9.31 -17.30
N SER A 874 -7.13 -8.21 -17.70
CA SER A 874 -6.68 -7.39 -18.83
C SER A 874 -5.42 -6.58 -18.53
N GLY A 875 -5.14 -6.26 -17.26
CA GLY A 875 -4.07 -5.32 -16.88
C GLY A 875 -4.38 -3.85 -17.21
N ALA A 876 -5.61 -3.53 -17.64
CA ALA A 876 -6.08 -2.16 -17.81
C ALA A 876 -6.30 -1.48 -16.44
N ARG A 877 -6.14 -0.16 -16.38
CA ARG A 877 -6.48 0.58 -15.15
C ARG A 877 -7.98 0.50 -14.95
N ARG A 878 -8.44 0.28 -13.71
CA ARG A 878 -9.86 0.11 -13.41
C ARG A 878 -10.35 1.19 -12.46
N ARG A 879 -11.51 1.77 -12.76
CA ARG A 879 -12.18 2.74 -11.88
C ARG A 879 -13.67 2.38 -11.72
N PRO A 880 -14.17 2.22 -10.48
CA PRO A 880 -15.61 2.16 -10.25
C PRO A 880 -16.22 3.57 -10.29
N PHE A 881 -17.43 3.70 -10.81
CA PHE A 881 -18.32 4.84 -10.55
C PHE A 881 -19.48 4.40 -9.63
N PRO A 882 -20.09 5.32 -8.86
CA PRO A 882 -21.23 5.00 -7.99
C PRO A 882 -22.36 4.29 -8.74
N HIS A 883 -23.07 3.39 -8.06
CA HIS A 883 -24.06 2.54 -8.69
C HIS A 883 -25.14 3.32 -9.45
N ASN A 884 -25.32 3.01 -10.74
CA ASN A 884 -26.26 3.63 -11.67
C ASN A 884 -26.13 5.17 -11.80
N ASP A 885 -24.97 5.73 -11.45
CA ASP A 885 -24.71 7.17 -11.50
C ASP A 885 -23.94 7.54 -12.78
N PHE A 886 -24.71 7.81 -13.85
CA PHE A 886 -24.14 8.20 -15.14
C PHE A 886 -23.48 9.59 -15.11
N GLU A 887 -23.91 10.49 -14.21
CA GLU A 887 -23.33 11.84 -14.07
C GLU A 887 -21.92 11.74 -13.50
N ALA A 888 -21.72 10.90 -12.47
CA ALA A 888 -20.40 10.60 -11.94
C ALA A 888 -19.50 9.91 -12.99
N ALA A 889 -20.05 8.97 -13.75
CA ALA A 889 -19.33 8.34 -14.87
C ALA A 889 -18.90 9.37 -15.92
N GLU A 890 -19.77 10.32 -16.27
CA GLU A 890 -19.49 11.41 -17.21
C GLU A 890 -18.41 12.37 -16.67
N ALA A 891 -18.49 12.75 -15.39
CA ALA A 891 -17.46 13.57 -14.75
C ALA A 891 -16.08 12.90 -14.79
N MET A 892 -16.03 11.60 -14.47
CA MET A 892 -14.78 10.82 -14.57
C MET A 892 -14.26 10.74 -16.01
N LEU A 893 -15.14 10.54 -17.00
CA LEU A 893 -14.73 10.53 -18.41
C LEU A 893 -14.24 11.90 -18.89
N ALA A 894 -14.83 13.00 -18.42
CA ALA A 894 -14.36 14.34 -18.74
C ALA A 894 -12.92 14.58 -18.29
N GLU A 895 -12.54 14.03 -17.14
CA GLU A 895 -11.19 14.15 -16.57
C GLU A 895 -10.20 13.14 -17.18
N LEU A 896 -10.62 11.88 -17.30
CA LEU A 896 -9.73 10.76 -17.54
C LEU A 896 -9.60 10.40 -19.01
N ARG A 897 -10.59 10.69 -19.86
CA ARG A 897 -10.67 10.12 -21.22
C ARG A 897 -9.43 10.36 -22.07
N SER A 898 -8.80 11.54 -21.96
CA SER A 898 -7.60 11.91 -22.74
C SER A 898 -6.33 11.20 -22.28
N GLN A 899 -6.34 10.58 -21.11
CA GLN A 899 -5.16 9.96 -20.49
C GLN A 899 -4.97 8.49 -20.93
N TYR A 900 -5.99 7.88 -21.54
CA TYR A 900 -5.99 6.46 -21.88
C TYR A 900 -6.21 6.24 -23.38
N ARG A 901 -5.56 5.20 -23.91
CA ARG A 901 -5.67 4.82 -25.32
C ARG A 901 -7.10 4.39 -25.67
N ARG A 902 -7.69 3.50 -24.87
CA ARG A 902 -9.10 3.10 -24.94
C ARG A 902 -9.76 3.25 -23.58
N VAL A 903 -11.07 3.50 -23.60
CA VAL A 903 -11.90 3.43 -22.40
C VAL A 903 -13.08 2.51 -22.69
N LEU A 904 -13.30 1.54 -21.83
CA LEU A 904 -14.45 0.64 -21.85
C LEU A 904 -15.35 0.97 -20.65
N VAL A 905 -16.58 1.42 -20.92
CA VAL A 905 -17.64 1.60 -19.94
C VAL A 905 -18.43 0.30 -19.84
N VAL A 906 -18.58 -0.23 -18.62
CA VAL A 906 -19.22 -1.53 -18.38
C VAL A 906 -20.38 -1.39 -17.40
N ILE A 907 -21.57 -1.81 -17.82
CA ILE A 907 -22.82 -1.80 -17.04
C ILE A 907 -23.58 -3.13 -17.19
N GLU A 908 -24.52 -3.40 -16.28
CA GLU A 908 -25.43 -4.53 -16.37
C GLU A 908 -26.84 -4.11 -16.82
N GLY A 909 -27.48 -4.97 -17.60
CA GLY A 909 -28.87 -4.80 -17.98
C GLY A 909 -29.85 -5.07 -16.83
N ILE A 910 -29.56 -6.04 -15.95
CA ILE A 910 -30.18 -6.15 -14.61
C ILE A 910 -29.06 -6.55 -13.63
N TYR A 911 -28.90 -5.79 -12.55
CA TYR A 911 -27.93 -6.10 -11.52
C TYR A 911 -28.41 -7.27 -10.66
N SER A 912 -27.61 -8.34 -10.61
CA SER A 912 -28.03 -9.63 -10.07
C SER A 912 -28.39 -9.64 -8.57
N MET A 913 -27.98 -8.63 -7.79
CA MET A 913 -28.18 -8.59 -6.33
C MET A 913 -29.42 -7.79 -5.92
N ASP A 914 -29.69 -6.70 -6.62
CA ASP A 914 -30.68 -5.70 -6.26
C ASP A 914 -31.90 -5.74 -7.20
N GLY A 915 -31.71 -6.27 -8.41
CA GLY A 915 -32.75 -6.43 -9.42
C GLY A 915 -33.12 -5.14 -10.14
N ASP A 916 -32.47 -4.03 -9.82
CA ASP A 916 -32.49 -2.81 -10.60
C ASP A 916 -31.66 -2.94 -11.88
N PHE A 917 -31.67 -1.87 -12.67
CA PHE A 917 -31.09 -1.87 -14.02
C PHE A 917 -30.61 -0.47 -14.42
N ALA A 918 -29.65 -0.42 -15.33
CA ALA A 918 -29.01 0.82 -15.75
C ALA A 918 -29.94 1.75 -16.56
N ASP A 919 -29.73 3.06 -16.49
CA ASP A 919 -30.32 4.02 -17.46
C ASP A 919 -29.56 4.00 -18.79
N LEU A 920 -29.80 2.96 -19.60
CA LEU A 920 -29.04 2.68 -20.82
C LEU A 920 -28.97 3.88 -21.81
N PRO A 921 -30.05 4.64 -22.08
CA PRO A 921 -29.98 5.84 -22.92
C PRO A 921 -28.90 6.85 -22.48
N GLN A 922 -28.73 7.07 -21.18
CA GLN A 922 -27.72 7.99 -20.65
C GLN A 922 -26.30 7.46 -20.88
N PHE A 923 -26.08 6.17 -20.65
CA PHE A 923 -24.79 5.52 -20.88
C PHE A 923 -24.40 5.46 -22.37
N ILE A 924 -25.36 5.29 -23.27
CA ILE A 924 -25.12 5.43 -24.71
C ILE A 924 -24.70 6.88 -25.04
N GLY A 925 -25.43 7.85 -24.47
CA GLY A 925 -25.15 9.27 -24.66
C GLY A 925 -23.73 9.66 -24.24
N LEU A 926 -23.32 9.28 -23.02
CA LEU A 926 -21.98 9.60 -22.52
C LEU A 926 -20.88 8.85 -23.29
N ALA A 927 -21.07 7.58 -23.64
CA ALA A 927 -20.08 6.81 -24.39
C ALA A 927 -19.79 7.47 -25.75
N LYS A 928 -20.85 7.91 -26.45
CA LYS A 928 -20.75 8.66 -27.71
C LYS A 928 -20.06 10.01 -27.53
N ARG A 929 -20.46 10.81 -26.52
CA ARG A 929 -19.86 12.14 -26.25
C ARG A 929 -18.37 12.05 -25.97
N HIS A 930 -17.97 11.04 -25.18
CA HIS A 930 -16.58 10.86 -24.75
C HIS A 930 -15.77 9.90 -25.63
N LYS A 931 -16.33 9.40 -26.74
CA LYS A 931 -15.65 8.44 -27.63
C LYS A 931 -15.10 7.23 -26.86
N ALA A 932 -15.91 6.68 -25.96
CA ALA A 932 -15.61 5.47 -25.19
C ALA A 932 -16.43 4.29 -25.76
N LEU A 933 -15.93 3.07 -25.53
CA LEU A 933 -16.67 1.85 -25.85
C LEU A 933 -17.69 1.57 -24.75
N LEU A 934 -18.86 1.04 -25.10
CA LEU A 934 -19.89 0.61 -24.16
C LEU A 934 -20.12 -0.90 -24.25
N MET A 935 -20.01 -1.57 -23.11
CA MET A 935 -20.37 -2.96 -22.94
C MET A 935 -21.55 -3.09 -21.97
N VAL A 936 -22.59 -3.80 -22.41
CA VAL A 936 -23.79 -4.11 -21.61
C VAL A 936 -23.85 -5.61 -21.37
N ASP A 937 -23.82 -5.99 -20.09
CA ASP A 937 -24.03 -7.37 -19.66
C ASP A 937 -25.54 -7.64 -19.46
N GLU A 938 -26.15 -8.26 -20.46
CA GLU A 938 -27.55 -8.66 -20.53
C GLU A 938 -27.83 -10.01 -19.83
N ALA A 939 -26.92 -10.54 -19.02
CA ALA A 939 -27.08 -11.89 -18.49
C ALA A 939 -28.38 -12.09 -17.70
N HIS A 940 -28.90 -11.06 -17.02
CA HIS A 940 -30.15 -11.12 -16.27
C HIS A 940 -31.36 -10.50 -16.99
N SER A 941 -31.14 -9.75 -18.07
CA SER A 941 -32.17 -8.97 -18.77
C SER A 941 -32.61 -9.56 -20.10
N LEU A 942 -31.73 -10.25 -20.84
CA LEU A 942 -32.13 -10.97 -22.06
C LEU A 942 -33.09 -12.13 -21.70
N GLY A 943 -34.26 -12.11 -22.32
CA GLY A 943 -35.37 -13.01 -22.03
C GLY A 943 -36.24 -12.58 -20.84
N VAL A 944 -35.95 -11.45 -20.19
CA VAL A 944 -36.66 -10.97 -18.99
C VAL A 944 -37.26 -9.59 -19.19
N MET A 945 -36.53 -8.69 -19.86
CA MET A 945 -36.94 -7.30 -20.10
C MET A 945 -37.41 -7.06 -21.53
N GLY A 946 -38.23 -6.02 -21.67
CA GLY A 946 -38.88 -5.65 -22.92
C GLY A 946 -40.17 -6.44 -23.19
N PRO A 947 -40.98 -6.02 -24.18
CA PRO A 947 -42.22 -6.71 -24.52
C PRO A 947 -42.02 -8.11 -25.10
N THR A 948 -40.89 -8.37 -25.77
CA THR A 948 -40.60 -9.68 -26.40
C THR A 948 -39.40 -10.40 -25.79
N GLY A 949 -38.79 -9.81 -24.76
CA GLY A 949 -37.67 -10.42 -24.05
C GLY A 949 -36.32 -10.14 -24.69
N ARG A 950 -36.16 -9.07 -25.48
CA ARG A 950 -34.88 -8.72 -26.11
C ARG A 950 -33.91 -7.97 -25.19
N GLY A 951 -34.28 -7.76 -23.93
CA GLY A 951 -33.38 -7.19 -22.93
C GLY A 951 -33.60 -5.71 -22.69
N ILE A 952 -32.60 -5.08 -22.06
CA ILE A 952 -32.67 -3.67 -21.67
C ILE A 952 -32.71 -2.74 -22.89
N GLY A 953 -32.11 -3.16 -24.02
CA GLY A 953 -32.18 -2.44 -25.28
C GLY A 953 -33.62 -2.24 -25.78
N GLU A 954 -34.42 -3.30 -25.77
CA GLU A 954 -35.84 -3.25 -26.15
C GLU A 954 -36.69 -2.52 -25.10
N HIS A 955 -36.36 -2.65 -23.82
CA HIS A 955 -37.06 -1.94 -22.75
C HIS A 955 -37.06 -0.41 -22.95
N TYR A 956 -35.91 0.16 -23.35
CA TYR A 956 -35.79 1.59 -23.63
C TYR A 956 -36.03 1.96 -25.10
N GLY A 957 -36.24 0.99 -25.99
CA GLY A 957 -36.41 1.23 -27.42
C GLY A 957 -35.17 1.85 -28.09
N VAL A 958 -33.97 1.56 -27.59
CA VAL A 958 -32.72 2.06 -28.18
C VAL A 958 -32.29 1.23 -29.38
N ASN A 959 -31.51 1.83 -30.28
CA ASN A 959 -30.91 1.09 -31.39
C ASN A 959 -29.79 0.18 -30.87
N PRO A 960 -29.84 -1.15 -31.03
CA PRO A 960 -28.80 -2.07 -30.55
C PRO A 960 -27.40 -1.77 -31.10
N LYS A 961 -27.31 -1.11 -32.26
CA LYS A 961 -26.04 -0.70 -32.88
C LYS A 961 -25.35 0.47 -32.18
N ASP A 962 -26.01 1.11 -31.22
CA ASP A 962 -25.43 2.19 -30.41
C ASP A 962 -24.63 1.69 -29.20
N VAL A 963 -24.57 0.38 -28.99
CA VAL A 963 -23.77 -0.31 -27.98
C VAL A 963 -22.74 -1.17 -28.70
N ASP A 964 -21.47 -1.07 -28.31
CA ASP A 964 -20.37 -1.76 -28.99
C ASP A 964 -20.37 -3.27 -28.71
N ILE A 965 -20.65 -3.66 -27.47
CA ILE A 965 -20.56 -5.05 -27.01
C ILE A 965 -21.78 -5.43 -26.18
N TRP A 966 -22.62 -6.30 -26.73
CA TRP A 966 -23.67 -6.97 -25.98
C TRP A 966 -23.16 -8.31 -25.48
N MET A 967 -23.05 -8.46 -24.16
CA MET A 967 -22.76 -9.76 -23.55
C MET A 967 -24.03 -10.35 -22.98
N ALA A 968 -24.26 -11.65 -23.16
CA ALA A 968 -25.34 -12.36 -22.49
C ALA A 968 -24.93 -13.78 -22.08
N THR A 969 -25.82 -14.48 -21.36
CA THR A 969 -25.67 -15.90 -21.02
C THR A 969 -26.85 -16.73 -21.50
N LEU A 970 -26.57 -17.96 -21.93
CA LEU A 970 -27.57 -18.93 -22.35
C LEU A 970 -28.12 -19.76 -21.18
N SER A 971 -27.52 -19.66 -19.98
CA SER A 971 -27.82 -20.55 -18.86
C SER A 971 -28.98 -20.14 -17.97
N LYS A 972 -29.55 -18.96 -18.20
CA LYS A 972 -30.64 -18.41 -17.39
C LYS A 972 -31.97 -18.50 -18.15
N ALA A 973 -32.41 -17.42 -18.80
CA ALA A 973 -33.69 -17.38 -19.50
C ALA A 973 -33.83 -18.46 -20.60
N PHE A 974 -32.72 -18.88 -21.22
CA PHE A 974 -32.69 -19.85 -22.32
C PHE A 974 -32.41 -21.30 -21.89
N GLY A 975 -32.27 -21.57 -20.58
CA GLY A 975 -32.26 -22.93 -20.02
C GLY A 975 -31.15 -23.85 -20.54
N SER A 976 -30.01 -23.30 -20.99
CA SER A 976 -28.89 -24.06 -21.56
C SER A 976 -27.57 -23.79 -20.82
N CYS A 977 -26.44 -23.81 -21.52
CA CYS A 977 -25.10 -23.44 -21.06
C CYS A 977 -24.47 -22.53 -22.12
N GLY A 978 -23.57 -21.63 -21.72
CA GLY A 978 -22.85 -20.76 -22.66
C GLY A 978 -22.92 -19.27 -22.37
N GLY A 979 -22.00 -18.55 -23.02
CA GLY A 979 -21.99 -17.10 -23.12
C GLY A 979 -22.14 -16.66 -24.58
N LEU A 980 -22.60 -15.44 -24.78
CA LEU A 980 -22.85 -14.83 -26.08
C LEU A 980 -22.21 -13.45 -26.09
N ILE A 981 -21.47 -13.12 -27.15
CA ILE A 981 -21.14 -11.74 -27.51
C ILE A 981 -21.84 -11.42 -28.82
N ALA A 982 -22.57 -10.31 -28.87
CA ALA A 982 -23.23 -9.81 -30.07
C ALA A 982 -22.80 -8.35 -30.31
N GLY A 983 -22.59 -7.97 -31.58
CA GLY A 983 -22.06 -6.66 -31.94
C GLY A 983 -21.88 -6.49 -33.44
N SER A 984 -20.90 -5.66 -33.83
CA SER A 984 -20.55 -5.50 -35.24
C SER A 984 -19.89 -6.76 -35.81
N SER A 985 -20.07 -6.99 -37.11
CA SER A 985 -19.40 -8.11 -37.80
C SER A 985 -17.88 -8.07 -37.64
N THR A 986 -17.28 -6.88 -37.65
CA THR A 986 -15.84 -6.68 -37.40
C THR A 986 -15.40 -7.12 -36.00
N LEU A 987 -16.16 -6.78 -34.95
CA LEU A 987 -15.86 -7.22 -33.58
C LEU A 987 -15.90 -8.75 -33.51
N ILE A 988 -16.96 -9.35 -34.05
CA ILE A 988 -17.19 -10.79 -33.94
C ILE A 988 -16.16 -11.58 -34.74
N GLU A 989 -15.82 -11.12 -35.95
CA GLU A 989 -14.75 -11.71 -36.75
C GLU A 989 -13.41 -11.64 -35.99
N TRP A 990 -13.04 -10.46 -35.47
CA TRP A 990 -11.82 -10.32 -34.67
C TRP A 990 -11.78 -11.32 -33.52
N LEU A 991 -12.82 -11.37 -32.70
CA LEU A 991 -12.91 -12.29 -31.56
C LEU A 991 -12.78 -13.77 -32.00
N LYS A 992 -13.46 -14.19 -33.08
CA LYS A 992 -13.39 -15.58 -33.58
C LYS A 992 -11.96 -16.05 -33.91
N TYR A 993 -11.07 -15.13 -34.28
CA TYR A 993 -9.68 -15.46 -34.61
C TYR A 993 -8.69 -15.23 -33.46
N THR A 994 -9.00 -14.37 -32.48
CA THR A 994 -7.99 -13.91 -31.52
C THR A 994 -8.35 -14.09 -30.06
N VAL A 995 -9.63 -14.27 -29.70
CA VAL A 995 -10.01 -14.33 -28.29
C VAL A 995 -9.72 -15.70 -27.67
N PRO A 996 -8.93 -15.79 -26.59
CA PRO A 996 -8.50 -17.09 -26.05
C PRO A 996 -9.64 -18.04 -25.69
N GLY A 997 -10.72 -17.51 -25.10
CA GLY A 997 -11.90 -18.30 -24.71
C GLY A 997 -12.72 -18.87 -25.87
N PHE A 998 -12.42 -18.49 -27.12
CA PHE A 998 -12.92 -19.16 -28.32
C PHE A 998 -11.83 -20.00 -28.99
N VAL A 999 -10.63 -19.45 -29.16
CA VAL A 999 -9.54 -20.06 -29.93
C VAL A 999 -8.96 -21.30 -29.24
N TYR A 1000 -8.76 -21.25 -27.92
CA TYR A 1000 -8.14 -22.33 -27.14
C TYR A 1000 -9.13 -23.12 -26.28
N SER A 1001 -10.41 -22.79 -26.36
CA SER A 1001 -11.49 -23.49 -25.65
C SER A 1001 -12.17 -24.53 -26.53
N ILE A 1002 -12.73 -25.56 -25.90
CA ILE A 1002 -13.38 -26.69 -26.59
C ILE A 1002 -14.78 -26.36 -27.14
N GLY A 1003 -15.25 -25.11 -27.19
CA GLY A 1003 -16.53 -24.72 -27.82
C GLY A 1003 -17.82 -25.28 -27.17
N LEU A 1004 -18.97 -24.63 -27.42
CA LEU A 1004 -20.25 -25.03 -26.82
C LEU A 1004 -20.72 -26.40 -27.35
N PRO A 1005 -21.09 -27.40 -26.52
CA PRO A 1005 -21.55 -28.69 -27.04
C PRO A 1005 -22.84 -28.60 -27.90
N PRO A 1006 -23.00 -29.41 -28.96
CA PRO A 1006 -24.17 -29.34 -29.83
C PRO A 1006 -25.53 -29.48 -29.13
N PRO A 1007 -25.73 -30.37 -28.14
CA PRO A 1007 -27.01 -30.46 -27.41
C PRO A 1007 -27.34 -29.17 -26.64
N ALA A 1008 -26.34 -28.48 -26.11
CA ALA A 1008 -26.52 -27.20 -25.43
C ALA A 1008 -26.84 -26.08 -26.45
N ALA A 1009 -26.19 -26.08 -27.62
CA ALA A 1009 -26.54 -25.18 -28.71
C ALA A 1009 -27.99 -25.40 -29.19
N GLY A 1010 -28.40 -26.66 -29.35
CA GLY A 1010 -29.76 -27.05 -29.70
C GLY A 1010 -30.80 -26.62 -28.65
N ALA A 1011 -30.52 -26.82 -27.37
CA ALA A 1011 -31.38 -26.35 -26.28
C ALA A 1011 -31.56 -24.82 -26.32
N ALA A 1012 -30.47 -24.06 -26.46
CA ALA A 1012 -30.53 -22.60 -26.51
C ALA A 1012 -31.29 -22.09 -27.74
N LEU A 1013 -31.06 -22.69 -28.90
CA LEU A 1013 -31.77 -22.35 -30.14
C LEU A 1013 -33.26 -22.70 -30.05
N GLY A 1014 -33.59 -23.87 -29.49
CA GLY A 1014 -34.96 -24.29 -29.22
C GLY A 1014 -35.69 -23.33 -28.27
N ALA A 1015 -35.02 -22.92 -27.19
CA ALA A 1015 -35.56 -21.95 -26.24
C ALA A 1015 -35.80 -20.58 -26.87
N LEU A 1016 -34.88 -20.11 -27.72
CA LEU A 1016 -35.05 -18.85 -28.45
C LEU A 1016 -36.20 -18.92 -29.45
N ARG A 1017 -36.33 -20.01 -30.21
CA ARG A 1017 -37.45 -20.22 -31.15
C ARG A 1017 -38.78 -20.30 -30.39
N LEU A 1018 -38.81 -20.98 -29.26
CA LEU A 1018 -39.99 -21.05 -28.40
C LEU A 1018 -40.37 -19.66 -27.86
N LEU A 1019 -39.40 -18.87 -27.37
CA LEU A 1019 -39.65 -17.50 -26.92
C LEU A 1019 -40.22 -16.62 -28.04
N LYS A 1020 -39.69 -16.71 -29.26
CA LYS A 1020 -40.23 -15.98 -30.43
C LYS A 1020 -41.69 -16.36 -30.73
N ASN A 1021 -42.07 -17.62 -30.52
CA ASN A 1021 -43.43 -18.11 -30.72
C ASN A 1021 -44.36 -17.83 -29.54
N GLU A 1022 -43.81 -17.76 -28.32
CA GLU A 1022 -44.54 -17.57 -27.06
C GLU A 1022 -44.02 -16.36 -26.26
N PRO A 1023 -44.03 -15.14 -26.82
CA PRO A 1023 -43.51 -13.94 -26.14
C PRO A 1023 -44.27 -13.62 -24.85
N GLN A 1024 -45.53 -14.07 -24.73
CA GLN A 1024 -46.35 -13.91 -23.51
C GLN A 1024 -45.70 -14.50 -22.25
N ARG A 1025 -44.72 -15.41 -22.36
CA ARG A 1025 -43.96 -15.91 -21.20
C ARG A 1025 -43.20 -14.79 -20.48
N VAL A 1026 -42.71 -13.81 -21.24
CA VAL A 1026 -42.02 -12.63 -20.70
C VAL A 1026 -43.02 -11.76 -19.93
N THR A 1027 -44.18 -11.49 -20.52
CA THR A 1027 -45.27 -10.78 -19.85
C THR A 1027 -45.68 -11.49 -18.56
N LYS A 1028 -45.81 -12.82 -18.60
CA LYS A 1028 -46.19 -13.61 -17.44
C LYS A 1028 -45.16 -13.53 -16.31
N LEU A 1029 -43.88 -13.59 -16.64
CA LEU A 1029 -42.78 -13.39 -15.69
C LEU A 1029 -42.86 -12.00 -15.03
N GLN A 1030 -43.04 -10.95 -15.83
CA GLN A 1030 -43.13 -9.56 -15.36
C GLN A 1030 -44.37 -9.36 -14.46
N GLU A 1031 -45.51 -9.94 -14.81
CA GLU A 1031 -46.71 -9.95 -13.97
C GLU A 1031 -46.48 -10.65 -12.63
N ASN A 1032 -45.81 -11.80 -12.64
CA ASN A 1032 -45.47 -12.54 -11.44
C ASN A 1032 -44.50 -11.73 -10.54
N ALA A 1033 -43.50 -11.08 -11.12
CA ALA A 1033 -42.55 -10.24 -10.38
C ALA A 1033 -43.24 -9.04 -9.74
N LYS A 1034 -44.09 -8.35 -10.52
CA LYS A 1034 -44.92 -7.25 -10.02
C LYS A 1034 -45.84 -7.68 -8.88
N LEU A 1035 -46.49 -8.84 -9.01
CA LEU A 1035 -47.34 -9.39 -7.96
C LEU A 1035 -46.54 -9.71 -6.68
N PHE A 1036 -45.35 -10.30 -6.82
CA PHE A 1036 -44.49 -10.59 -5.68
C PHE A 1036 -44.06 -9.31 -4.94
N ILE A 1037 -43.63 -8.28 -5.67
CA ILE A 1037 -43.24 -6.98 -5.11
C ILE A 1037 -44.44 -6.30 -4.42
N GLU A 1038 -45.61 -6.25 -5.07
CA GLU A 1038 -46.81 -5.63 -4.51
C GLU A 1038 -47.24 -6.30 -3.19
N LEU A 1039 -47.27 -7.64 -3.17
CA LEU A 1039 -47.63 -8.40 -1.98
C LEU A 1039 -46.57 -8.25 -0.87
N SER A 1040 -45.29 -8.23 -1.24
CA SER A 1040 -44.19 -7.99 -0.30
C SER A 1040 -44.27 -6.61 0.35
N GLY A 1041 -44.56 -5.57 -0.45
CA GLY A 1041 -44.80 -4.21 0.04
C GLY A 1041 -46.00 -4.14 0.99
N LYS A 1042 -47.13 -4.78 0.64
CA LYS A 1042 -48.31 -4.92 1.53
C LYS A 1042 -48.00 -5.69 2.82
N ALA A 1043 -47.07 -6.64 2.76
CA ALA A 1043 -46.56 -7.37 3.91
C ALA A 1043 -45.50 -6.60 4.72
N GLY A 1044 -45.07 -5.43 4.24
CA GLY A 1044 -44.05 -4.57 4.84
C GLY A 1044 -42.61 -5.04 4.66
N LEU A 1045 -42.37 -5.97 3.73
CA LEU A 1045 -41.04 -6.50 3.41
C LEU A 1045 -40.27 -5.50 2.53
N ASN A 1046 -38.96 -5.38 2.77
CA ASN A 1046 -38.09 -4.49 2.00
C ASN A 1046 -37.56 -5.17 0.74
N THR A 1047 -38.09 -4.81 -0.44
CA THR A 1047 -37.70 -5.40 -1.73
C THR A 1047 -36.66 -4.61 -2.52
N GLY A 1048 -36.04 -3.60 -1.92
CA GLY A 1048 -35.05 -2.75 -2.60
C GLY A 1048 -35.59 -2.05 -3.85
N ALA A 1049 -34.70 -1.74 -4.80
CA ALA A 1049 -34.99 -0.99 -6.02
C ALA A 1049 -35.32 -1.90 -7.23
N SER A 1050 -35.76 -3.14 -7.00
CA SER A 1050 -35.88 -4.24 -7.98
C SER A 1050 -36.69 -3.98 -9.27
N GLY A 1051 -37.31 -2.79 -9.44
CA GLY A 1051 -37.74 -2.28 -10.74
C GLY A 1051 -38.80 -3.11 -11.49
N GLY A 1052 -39.39 -4.14 -10.86
CA GLY A 1052 -40.25 -5.11 -11.54
C GLY A 1052 -39.51 -6.19 -12.33
N SER A 1053 -38.20 -6.37 -12.10
CA SER A 1053 -37.40 -7.40 -12.76
C SER A 1053 -37.66 -8.81 -12.21
N GLY A 1054 -37.12 -9.84 -12.88
CA GLY A 1054 -37.19 -11.23 -12.43
C GLY A 1054 -36.35 -11.53 -11.18
N VAL A 1055 -35.60 -10.55 -10.65
CA VAL A 1055 -34.75 -10.69 -9.46
C VAL A 1055 -35.28 -9.79 -8.37
N VAL A 1056 -35.82 -10.36 -7.28
CA VAL A 1056 -36.39 -9.58 -6.18
C VAL A 1056 -35.69 -9.92 -4.87
N PRO A 1057 -34.93 -8.99 -4.26
CA PRO A 1057 -34.37 -9.22 -2.94
C PRO A 1057 -35.43 -9.03 -1.85
N VAL A 1058 -35.22 -9.63 -0.70
CA VAL A 1058 -35.83 -9.22 0.58
C VAL A 1058 -34.69 -8.92 1.54
N ILE A 1059 -34.44 -7.63 1.77
CA ILE A 1059 -33.30 -7.13 2.53
C ILE A 1059 -33.61 -7.22 4.03
N LEU A 1060 -32.76 -7.94 4.76
CA LEU A 1060 -32.91 -8.22 6.19
C LEU A 1060 -31.84 -7.52 7.03
N GLY A 1061 -30.70 -7.18 6.41
CA GLY A 1061 -29.60 -6.45 7.05
C GLY A 1061 -28.86 -7.19 8.16
N ASN A 1062 -29.00 -8.52 8.19
CA ASN A 1062 -28.28 -9.40 9.10
C ASN A 1062 -28.14 -10.81 8.50
N SER A 1063 -26.91 -11.29 8.35
CA SER A 1063 -26.57 -12.59 7.74
C SER A 1063 -27.12 -13.77 8.54
N ILE A 1064 -27.11 -13.69 9.87
CA ILE A 1064 -27.65 -14.75 10.73
C ILE A 1064 -29.17 -14.83 10.57
N ASN A 1065 -29.87 -13.69 10.51
CA ASN A 1065 -31.31 -13.67 10.27
C ASN A 1065 -31.66 -14.17 8.89
N SER A 1066 -30.89 -13.81 7.85
CA SER A 1066 -31.03 -14.38 6.50
C SER A 1066 -30.89 -15.89 6.49
N LEU A 1067 -29.88 -16.43 7.18
CA LEU A 1067 -29.66 -17.88 7.25
C LEU A 1067 -30.78 -18.59 8.03
N LYS A 1068 -31.20 -18.03 9.17
CA LYS A 1068 -32.33 -18.55 9.96
C LYS A 1068 -33.63 -18.51 9.17
N LEU A 1069 -33.91 -17.43 8.44
CA LEU A 1069 -35.13 -17.26 7.67
C LEU A 1069 -35.16 -18.20 6.47
N SER A 1070 -34.06 -18.32 5.72
CA SER A 1070 -33.92 -19.30 4.64
C SER A 1070 -34.24 -20.71 5.14
N ARG A 1071 -33.70 -21.11 6.30
CA ARG A 1071 -33.99 -22.40 6.91
C ARG A 1071 -35.44 -22.55 7.35
N ALA A 1072 -36.01 -21.55 8.02
CA ALA A 1072 -37.41 -21.60 8.46
C ALA A 1072 -38.37 -21.73 7.26
N LEU A 1073 -38.07 -21.05 6.16
CA LEU A 1073 -38.80 -21.17 4.90
C LEU A 1073 -38.62 -22.56 4.27
N PHE A 1074 -37.41 -23.11 4.31
CA PHE A 1074 -37.13 -24.47 3.84
C PHE A 1074 -38.01 -25.51 4.57
N GLU A 1075 -38.13 -25.41 5.89
CA GLU A 1075 -39.02 -26.30 6.66
C GLU A 1075 -40.50 -26.16 6.28
N ARG A 1076 -40.92 -24.98 5.81
CA ARG A 1076 -42.26 -24.71 5.30
C ARG A 1076 -42.48 -25.09 3.83
N GLY A 1077 -41.50 -25.73 3.20
CA GLY A 1077 -41.60 -26.16 1.82
C GLY A 1077 -41.17 -25.10 0.80
N ILE A 1078 -40.35 -24.12 1.18
CA ILE A 1078 -39.92 -22.99 0.34
C ILE A 1078 -38.39 -22.96 0.26
N ASN A 1079 -37.84 -23.21 -0.91
CA ASN A 1079 -36.40 -23.14 -1.17
C ASN A 1079 -36.01 -21.76 -1.68
N VAL A 1080 -35.32 -20.98 -0.84
CA VAL A 1080 -34.72 -19.69 -1.19
C VAL A 1080 -33.36 -19.57 -0.51
N GLN A 1081 -32.37 -19.11 -1.27
CA GLN A 1081 -30.99 -19.06 -0.79
C GLN A 1081 -30.66 -17.70 -0.17
N PRO A 1082 -29.95 -17.69 0.96
CA PRO A 1082 -29.52 -16.45 1.57
C PRO A 1082 -28.28 -15.92 0.86
N ILE A 1083 -28.25 -14.62 0.61
CA ILE A 1083 -27.05 -13.91 0.17
C ILE A 1083 -26.47 -13.24 1.42
N LEU A 1084 -25.34 -13.78 1.82
CA LEU A 1084 -24.69 -13.50 3.10
C LEU A 1084 -23.37 -12.77 2.87
N TYR A 1085 -22.86 -12.17 3.92
CA TYR A 1085 -21.53 -11.62 3.94
C TYR A 1085 -20.44 -12.71 3.66
N PRO A 1086 -19.48 -12.45 2.73
CA PRO A 1086 -19.07 -11.17 2.18
C PRO A 1086 -19.62 -10.93 0.77
N ALA A 1087 -20.53 -11.78 0.27
CA ALA A 1087 -21.08 -11.65 -1.07
C ALA A 1087 -21.91 -10.36 -1.22
N VAL A 1088 -22.52 -9.92 -0.11
CA VAL A 1088 -23.10 -8.58 0.10
C VAL A 1088 -22.69 -8.07 1.48
N GLU A 1089 -22.75 -6.77 1.73
CA GLU A 1089 -22.52 -6.21 3.06
C GLU A 1089 -23.49 -6.77 4.10
N GLU A 1090 -23.10 -6.80 5.39
CA GLU A 1090 -23.95 -7.36 6.45
C GLU A 1090 -25.32 -6.67 6.54
N LYS A 1091 -25.34 -5.33 6.46
CA LYS A 1091 -26.57 -4.50 6.42
C LYS A 1091 -27.37 -4.68 5.13
N ALA A 1092 -26.78 -5.32 4.13
CA ALA A 1092 -27.38 -5.63 2.86
C ALA A 1092 -27.67 -7.15 2.73
N ALA A 1093 -27.46 -7.94 3.79
CA ALA A 1093 -27.78 -9.36 3.79
C ALA A 1093 -29.28 -9.56 3.51
N ARG A 1094 -29.58 -10.53 2.65
CA ARG A 1094 -30.90 -10.66 2.03
C ARG A 1094 -31.22 -12.11 1.68
N LEU A 1095 -32.50 -12.39 1.48
CA LEU A 1095 -32.93 -13.53 0.66
C LEU A 1095 -33.16 -13.03 -0.75
N ARG A 1096 -32.69 -13.76 -1.76
CA ARG A 1096 -32.87 -13.36 -3.17
C ARG A 1096 -33.82 -14.32 -3.85
N PHE A 1097 -34.93 -13.77 -4.36
CA PHE A 1097 -35.98 -14.53 -5.03
C PHE A 1097 -35.86 -14.35 -6.54
N PHE A 1098 -35.65 -15.46 -7.24
CA PHE A 1098 -35.74 -15.50 -8.70
C PHE A 1098 -37.17 -15.87 -9.08
N ILE A 1099 -37.85 -14.94 -9.73
CA ILE A 1099 -39.21 -15.12 -10.19
C ILE A 1099 -39.17 -15.85 -11.54
N THR A 1100 -40.08 -16.80 -11.76
CA THR A 1100 -40.25 -17.47 -13.06
C THR A 1100 -41.68 -17.28 -13.59
N ALA A 1101 -41.84 -17.34 -14.91
CA ALA A 1101 -43.14 -17.38 -15.58
C ALA A 1101 -44.02 -18.54 -15.08
N ASN A 1102 -43.41 -19.63 -14.60
CA ASN A 1102 -44.12 -20.81 -14.11
C ASN A 1102 -44.68 -20.65 -12.68
N HIS A 1103 -44.25 -19.62 -11.92
CA HIS A 1103 -44.80 -19.41 -10.59
C HIS A 1103 -46.29 -19.07 -10.68
N THR A 1104 -47.07 -19.70 -9.81
CA THR A 1104 -48.50 -19.43 -9.67
C THR A 1104 -48.75 -18.32 -8.66
N SER A 1105 -49.87 -17.63 -8.78
CA SER A 1105 -50.25 -16.58 -7.82
C SER A 1105 -50.37 -17.09 -6.38
N ASP A 1106 -50.74 -18.37 -6.21
CA ASP A 1106 -50.87 -18.99 -4.90
C ASP A 1106 -49.50 -19.32 -4.28
N GLN A 1107 -48.52 -19.76 -5.08
CA GLN A 1107 -47.14 -19.93 -4.62
C GLN A 1107 -46.53 -18.60 -4.16
N ILE A 1108 -46.77 -17.52 -4.90
CA ILE A 1108 -46.33 -16.17 -4.54
C ILE A 1108 -46.95 -15.73 -3.20
N LYS A 1109 -48.29 -15.79 -3.08
CA LYS A 1109 -49.02 -15.42 -1.85
C LYS A 1109 -48.55 -16.25 -0.65
N LYS A 1110 -48.41 -17.57 -0.82
CA LYS A 1110 -47.94 -18.48 0.24
C LYS A 1110 -46.52 -18.12 0.68
N THR A 1111 -45.64 -17.81 -0.26
CA THR A 1111 -44.24 -17.47 0.03
C THR A 1111 -44.15 -16.15 0.80
N VAL A 1112 -44.76 -15.08 0.30
CA VAL A 1112 -44.74 -13.76 0.96
C VAL A 1112 -45.30 -13.83 2.38
N THR A 1113 -46.40 -14.57 2.56
CA THR A 1113 -46.99 -14.81 3.89
C THR A 1113 -46.01 -15.52 4.81
N ALA A 1114 -45.38 -16.60 4.34
CA ALA A 1114 -44.41 -17.35 5.13
C ALA A 1114 -43.17 -16.52 5.50
N VAL A 1115 -42.65 -15.71 4.57
CA VAL A 1115 -41.50 -14.80 4.82
C VAL A 1115 -41.84 -13.85 5.96
N ARG A 1116 -43.00 -13.19 5.90
CA ARG A 1116 -43.45 -12.27 6.95
C ARG A 1116 -43.59 -12.97 8.31
N GLU A 1117 -44.28 -14.11 8.35
CA GLU A 1117 -44.55 -14.84 9.59
C GLU A 1117 -43.27 -15.34 10.27
N GLU A 1118 -42.35 -15.93 9.52
CA GLU A 1118 -41.09 -16.42 10.09
C GLU A 1118 -40.15 -15.27 10.46
N LEU A 1119 -40.13 -14.19 9.68
CA LEU A 1119 -39.32 -13.02 10.00
C LEU A 1119 -39.75 -12.37 11.32
N LEU A 1120 -41.06 -12.25 11.58
CA LEU A 1120 -41.58 -11.74 12.85
C LEU A 1120 -41.21 -12.59 14.07
N LYS A 1121 -40.99 -13.91 13.88
CA LYS A 1121 -40.51 -14.81 14.94
C LYS A 1121 -39.01 -14.65 15.18
N ILE A 1122 -38.25 -14.49 14.10
CA ILE A 1122 -36.78 -14.39 14.13
C ILE A 1122 -36.33 -13.02 14.65
N ASP A 1123 -37.05 -11.96 14.27
CA ASP A 1123 -36.80 -10.59 14.70
C ASP A 1123 -38.11 -9.92 15.15
N PRO A 1124 -38.46 -10.03 16.44
CA PRO A 1124 -39.64 -9.37 16.99
C PRO A 1124 -39.58 -7.83 16.91
N SER A 1125 -38.38 -7.24 16.83
CA SER A 1125 -38.19 -5.79 16.71
C SER A 1125 -38.62 -5.26 15.34
N TYR A 1126 -38.61 -6.13 14.33
CA TYR A 1126 -39.16 -5.85 12.99
C TYR A 1126 -40.65 -5.43 13.05
N ALA A 1127 -41.41 -5.93 14.03
CA ALA A 1127 -42.81 -5.56 14.24
C ALA A 1127 -43.00 -4.09 14.63
N ALA A 1128 -42.01 -3.47 15.30
CA ALA A 1128 -42.03 -2.05 15.65
C ALA A 1128 -41.77 -1.17 14.41
N HIS A 1129 -40.85 -1.59 13.56
CA HIS A 1129 -40.53 -0.92 12.29
C HIS A 1129 -41.71 -0.93 11.29
N LEU A 1130 -42.53 -1.99 11.32
CA LEU A 1130 -43.78 -2.08 10.55
C LEU A 1130 -44.86 -1.09 11.01
N ARG A 1131 -44.88 -0.69 12.29
CA ARG A 1131 -45.86 0.27 12.84
C ARG A 1131 -45.51 1.72 12.51
N GLU A 1132 -44.23 2.06 12.34
CA GLU A 1132 -43.79 3.39 11.90
C GLU A 1132 -44.07 3.66 10.42
N LYS A 1133 -44.02 2.63 9.56
CA LYS A 1133 -44.30 2.77 8.11
C LYS A 1133 -45.78 2.69 7.71
N ASN A 1134 -46.65 2.14 8.56
CA ASN A 1134 -48.10 2.08 8.35
C ASN A 1134 -48.84 2.42 9.66
N PRO A 1135 -49.14 3.70 9.95
CA PRO A 1135 -50.00 4.04 11.09
C PRO A 1135 -51.40 3.45 10.88
N PRO A 1136 -52.09 3.01 11.95
CA PRO A 1136 -53.45 2.49 11.83
C PRO A 1136 -54.35 3.58 11.24
N VAL A 1137 -55.04 3.26 10.13
CA VAL A 1137 -56.10 4.10 9.58
C VAL A 1137 -57.17 4.23 10.66
N SER A 1138 -57.42 5.45 11.14
CA SER A 1138 -58.52 5.70 12.07
C SER A 1138 -59.82 5.40 11.34
N VAL A 1139 -60.58 4.42 11.84
CA VAL A 1139 -61.96 4.21 11.45
C VAL A 1139 -62.75 5.44 11.95
N ALA A 1140 -63.29 6.22 11.01
CA ALA A 1140 -64.37 7.17 11.21
C ALA A 1140 -65.46 6.86 10.18
#